data_AF-A0A9D8J9N2-F1
#
_entry.id   AF-A0A9D8J9N2-F1
#
_cell.length_a   1.000
_cell.length_b   1.000
_cell.length_c   1.000
_cell.angle_alpha   90.00
_cell.angle_beta   90.00
_cell.angle_gamma   90.00
#
_symmetry.space_group_name_H-M   'P 1'
#
loop_
_entity.id
_entity.type
_entity.pdbx_description
1 polymer ?
#
loop_
_entity_poly.entity_id
_entity_poly.type
_entity_poly.pdbx_seq_one_letter_code
_entity_poly.pdbx_strand_id
1 'polypeptide(L)'
;MVRQVTIWLLVALSLCCKPKETTVRFLVDARTNQGEPVHAAQVIVDGKIIGQTTNDGAFRGELKLPVAATKKLEIKKDSDTHYFAPYTQTFDVSSVTPQEVTVAAVLYFVPKPSPESAKTLAGPPITAAGSVEEGMQDVTTDSDAERQSESHVDQPREPELTQQNLPSIATNIGDETPKEGIENQGVAKTSLGEEKSRLDGVVTEAPHLVTIHVVSGTNPLAGVEVAVGEEGASQLKSGCTTNQRGRCVIRFAKKPSGELNLVATKNGFKTGVLKITSNLRDKVRIQLEQGRTLDVYAVTESYGHVYGLEDVEVHVRGKLVGNTDRFGRLSYVFKGKGEELVPVGLKPESYIPEQFETDFVASDQMTLVKYFAPLEPPAARISLLNLVVSGGANRRDLSKRLTEINRLLDTSVRKHIFGSMAFKEVPLEQIEQRAKKIGTDIRTVAKRGWKNTDLNAMMDAVIQPNLMIGPKPVLELMVINSDGKTIAAAKEEIVSIDDLNAVDKNIAKMAERIDRVFPFEGAVLKRDGDRVVINLGRTQGFGIKPGDQFDLYGTQAEKLGRRQSFGRIGTLTVRSVQDDSAICGINQVLPRATVGRGDLVKLRGRKNSEDRTAEIRVFEGRGNTAHAVSQANVYLNDEWIGSTDAEGRLVLPQTGSGELKIVKIGFSEHHGVLSANGKNSSNIVMQRLSAILKVDSKPSKATVKIDGNVVGVTPLVTPITVHSGFIKLELEGVPGYRGYKTVLELDQGALELVGEESIVLDPDLRSIALDLLKSGKPEEAIDRLNQVKPDHTDYLMARHEIGEIYLNQLDQPAKAAAAFGQVTASEAVKQFNDKRFVPSHINEGIALFATGEKLALENPEAARAHYQKALEVLDRVMPFLRFVAAKDYPQAVHNVDYHRALSRHRLWTVTQDPKLLVETVRGWRNYLEGSARTIPVNDDAKAFIGNAEVFLKQASAQLGGARGTMRQ
;
A
#
# COMPACT_ATOMS: atom_id res chain seq x y z
N MET A 1 -71.01 -25.01 -70.35
CA MET A 1 -71.66 -24.65 -69.07
C MET A 1 -71.19 -25.59 -67.93
N VAL A 2 -69.88 -25.89 -67.80
CA VAL A 2 -69.37 -26.97 -66.92
C VAL A 2 -68.12 -26.54 -66.14
N ARG A 3 -68.15 -25.34 -65.54
CA ARG A 3 -67.05 -24.82 -64.70
C ARG A 3 -67.49 -24.07 -63.43
N GLN A 4 -68.77 -24.18 -63.05
CA GLN A 4 -69.36 -23.56 -61.85
C GLN A 4 -69.90 -24.56 -60.80
N VAL A 5 -70.03 -25.85 -61.15
CA VAL A 5 -70.65 -26.85 -60.24
C VAL A 5 -69.62 -27.48 -59.29
N THR A 6 -68.36 -27.65 -59.71
CA THR A 6 -67.32 -28.36 -58.94
C THR A 6 -66.87 -27.64 -57.67
N ILE A 7 -67.16 -26.34 -57.52
CA ILE A 7 -66.82 -25.55 -56.32
C ILE A 7 -67.86 -25.75 -55.22
N TRP A 8 -69.13 -26.02 -55.56
CA TRP A 8 -70.21 -26.16 -54.59
C TRP A 8 -70.16 -27.46 -53.76
N LEU A 9 -69.39 -28.47 -54.18
CA LEU A 9 -69.23 -29.72 -53.43
C LEU A 9 -68.14 -29.65 -52.33
N LEU A 10 -67.25 -28.66 -52.37
CA LEU A 10 -66.18 -28.47 -51.37
C LEU A 10 -66.55 -27.47 -50.25
N VAL A 11 -67.65 -26.71 -50.42
CA VAL A 11 -68.15 -25.75 -49.41
C VAL A 11 -69.17 -26.39 -48.46
N ALA A 12 -69.72 -27.56 -48.80
CA ALA A 12 -70.79 -28.22 -48.06
C ALA A 12 -70.33 -29.11 -46.86
N LEU A 13 -69.02 -29.19 -46.58
CA LEU A 13 -68.44 -30.17 -45.65
C LEU A 13 -67.60 -29.56 -44.51
N SER A 14 -67.64 -28.24 -44.32
CA SER A 14 -66.91 -27.52 -43.26
C SER A 14 -67.80 -26.93 -42.16
N LEU A 15 -69.04 -27.41 -42.00
CA LEU A 15 -70.08 -26.77 -41.18
C LEU A 15 -70.83 -27.74 -40.25
N CYS A 16 -70.13 -28.51 -39.40
CA CYS A 16 -70.69 -28.94 -38.10
C CYS A 16 -69.68 -29.51 -37.07
N CYS A 17 -68.58 -28.80 -36.80
CA CYS A 17 -67.90 -28.91 -35.51
C CYS A 17 -68.07 -27.60 -34.75
N LYS A 18 -69.11 -27.49 -33.92
CA LYS A 18 -69.16 -26.43 -32.90
C LYS A 18 -67.97 -26.67 -31.94
N PRO A 19 -67.17 -25.65 -31.60
CA PRO A 19 -66.15 -25.80 -30.57
C PRO A 19 -66.83 -26.26 -29.28
N LYS A 20 -66.19 -27.18 -28.55
CA LYS A 20 -66.70 -27.57 -27.23
C LYS A 20 -66.49 -26.38 -26.30
N GLU A 21 -67.57 -25.89 -25.70
CA GLU A 21 -67.52 -24.82 -24.70
C GLU A 21 -67.61 -25.42 -23.30
N THR A 22 -66.99 -24.75 -22.33
CA THR A 22 -67.20 -25.01 -20.89
C THR A 22 -67.63 -23.72 -20.20
N THR A 23 -68.28 -23.85 -19.04
CA THR A 23 -68.56 -22.71 -18.16
C THR A 23 -67.33 -22.43 -17.28
N VAL A 24 -66.79 -21.22 -17.37
CA VAL A 24 -65.71 -20.75 -16.48
C VAL A 24 -66.29 -19.79 -15.45
N ARG A 25 -66.02 -20.06 -14.18
CA ARG A 25 -66.31 -19.21 -13.03
C ARG A 25 -65.17 -18.24 -12.79
N PHE A 26 -65.49 -16.99 -12.44
CA PHE A 26 -64.53 -15.96 -12.07
C PHE A 26 -64.78 -15.52 -10.64
N LEU A 27 -63.73 -15.57 -9.81
CA LEU A 27 -63.72 -15.05 -8.45
C LEU A 27 -62.62 -13.98 -8.37
N VAL A 28 -63.01 -12.72 -8.54
CA VAL A 28 -62.08 -11.58 -8.50
C VAL A 28 -62.11 -10.93 -7.13
N ASP A 29 -60.96 -10.49 -6.64
CA ASP A 29 -60.83 -9.51 -5.56
C ASP A 29 -59.95 -8.35 -6.03
N ALA A 30 -60.53 -7.15 -6.18
CA ALA A 30 -59.86 -5.97 -6.69
C ALA A 30 -59.50 -4.99 -5.57
N ARG A 31 -58.20 -4.67 -5.45
CA ARG A 31 -57.62 -3.82 -4.40
C ARG A 31 -56.85 -2.65 -5.03
N THR A 32 -56.74 -1.52 -4.34
CA THR A 32 -55.82 -0.43 -4.72
C THR A 32 -54.39 -0.83 -4.38
N ASN A 33 -53.41 -0.06 -4.86
CA ASN A 33 -52.02 -0.15 -4.38
C ASN A 33 -51.82 0.31 -2.93
N GLN A 34 -52.90 0.56 -2.18
CA GLN A 34 -52.94 0.83 -0.74
C GLN A 34 -53.76 -0.24 0.02
N GLY A 35 -54.23 -1.29 -0.65
CA GLY A 35 -55.00 -2.39 -0.07
C GLY A 35 -56.52 -2.17 0.02
N GLU A 36 -57.01 -0.99 -0.34
CA GLU A 36 -58.44 -0.65 -0.27
C GLU A 36 -59.27 -1.36 -1.36
N PRO A 37 -60.54 -1.75 -1.09
CA PRO A 37 -61.39 -2.38 -2.10
C PRO A 37 -61.75 -1.43 -3.27
N VAL A 38 -61.56 -1.89 -4.51
CA VAL A 38 -61.91 -1.12 -5.70
C VAL A 38 -63.34 -1.44 -6.14
N HIS A 39 -64.30 -0.63 -5.68
CA HIS A 39 -65.69 -0.69 -6.11
C HIS A 39 -65.86 -0.34 -7.60
N ALA A 40 -66.78 -1.02 -8.29
CA ALA A 40 -67.22 -0.72 -9.65
C ALA A 40 -66.10 -0.69 -10.71
N ALA A 41 -65.09 -1.55 -10.56
CA ALA A 41 -64.17 -1.89 -11.64
C ALA A 41 -64.85 -2.91 -12.57
N GLN A 42 -64.80 -2.65 -13.88
CA GLN A 42 -65.33 -3.53 -14.92
C GLN A 42 -64.44 -4.77 -15.04
N VAL A 43 -65.05 -5.95 -14.99
CA VAL A 43 -64.38 -7.24 -15.24
C VAL A 43 -64.71 -7.69 -16.65
N ILE A 44 -63.70 -7.94 -17.47
CA ILE A 44 -63.78 -8.05 -18.93
C ILE A 44 -63.03 -9.30 -19.38
N VAL A 45 -63.63 -10.14 -20.22
CA VAL A 45 -62.98 -11.31 -20.84
C VAL A 45 -63.04 -11.19 -22.37
N ASP A 46 -61.89 -11.25 -23.04
CA ASP A 46 -61.74 -11.05 -24.50
C ASP A 46 -62.45 -9.77 -25.02
N GLY A 47 -62.44 -8.70 -24.23
CA GLY A 47 -63.11 -7.43 -24.55
C GLY A 47 -64.61 -7.37 -24.23
N LYS A 48 -65.24 -8.48 -23.81
CA LYS A 48 -66.63 -8.50 -23.34
C LYS A 48 -66.68 -8.29 -21.83
N ILE A 49 -67.38 -7.25 -21.37
CA ILE A 49 -67.66 -7.04 -19.95
C ILE A 49 -68.54 -8.20 -19.44
N ILE A 50 -68.12 -8.85 -18.35
CA ILE A 50 -68.87 -9.92 -17.67
C ILE A 50 -69.48 -9.45 -16.34
N GLY A 51 -69.06 -8.30 -15.81
CA GLY A 51 -69.66 -7.68 -14.64
C GLY A 51 -68.81 -6.53 -14.09
N GLN A 52 -69.10 -6.14 -12.85
CA GLN A 52 -68.37 -5.12 -12.09
C GLN A 52 -68.15 -5.57 -10.65
N THR A 53 -67.12 -5.05 -9.99
CA THR A 53 -66.82 -5.35 -8.58
C THR A 53 -67.75 -4.63 -7.60
N THR A 54 -68.09 -5.29 -6.49
CA THR A 54 -68.90 -4.77 -5.39
C THR A 54 -68.08 -3.85 -4.46
N ASN A 55 -68.75 -3.23 -3.48
CA ASN A 55 -68.13 -2.25 -2.55
C ASN A 55 -66.92 -2.79 -1.77
N ASP A 56 -66.86 -4.11 -1.58
CA ASP A 56 -65.78 -4.86 -0.93
C ASP A 56 -64.66 -5.28 -1.89
N GLY A 57 -64.70 -4.85 -3.15
CA GLY A 57 -63.70 -5.15 -4.19
C GLY A 57 -63.95 -6.48 -4.93
N ALA A 58 -64.87 -7.31 -4.45
CA ALA A 58 -65.10 -8.64 -5.00
C ALA A 58 -65.91 -8.62 -6.32
N PHE A 59 -65.74 -9.63 -7.17
CA PHE A 59 -66.71 -9.97 -8.22
C PHE A 59 -66.83 -11.49 -8.37
N ARG A 60 -68.06 -11.96 -8.61
CA ARG A 60 -68.36 -13.36 -8.89
C ARG A 60 -69.27 -13.45 -10.12
N GLY A 61 -68.89 -14.27 -11.09
CA GLY A 61 -69.69 -14.47 -12.32
C GLY A 61 -69.24 -15.67 -13.14
N GLU A 62 -70.02 -16.03 -14.15
CA GLU A 62 -69.76 -17.16 -15.04
C GLU A 62 -69.82 -16.75 -16.51
N LEU A 63 -68.92 -17.29 -17.35
CA LEU A 63 -68.96 -17.13 -18.80
C LEU A 63 -68.69 -18.47 -19.50
N LYS A 64 -69.46 -18.79 -20.55
CA LYS A 64 -69.15 -19.92 -21.43
C LYS A 64 -68.06 -19.54 -22.43
N LEU A 65 -67.03 -20.37 -22.52
CA LEU A 65 -65.83 -20.13 -23.32
C LEU A 65 -65.41 -21.40 -24.08
N PRO A 66 -64.90 -21.28 -25.33
CA PRO A 66 -64.34 -22.41 -26.07
C PRO A 66 -63.15 -23.05 -25.36
N VAL A 67 -63.11 -24.38 -25.34
CA VAL A 67 -62.02 -25.19 -24.80
C VAL A 67 -60.83 -25.22 -25.77
N ALA A 68 -59.63 -25.37 -25.22
CA ALA A 68 -58.34 -25.25 -25.90
C ALA A 68 -58.07 -23.85 -26.48
N ALA A 69 -58.54 -22.80 -25.78
CA ALA A 69 -58.27 -21.41 -26.12
C ALA A 69 -57.71 -20.63 -24.92
N THR A 70 -56.63 -19.88 -25.15
CA THR A 70 -56.16 -18.83 -24.23
C THR A 70 -57.12 -17.64 -24.25
N LYS A 71 -57.35 -17.05 -23.09
CA LYS A 71 -58.32 -15.96 -22.86
C LYS A 71 -57.70 -14.84 -22.05
N LYS A 72 -58.02 -13.60 -22.39
CA LYS A 72 -57.54 -12.41 -21.68
C LYS A 72 -58.62 -11.90 -20.72
N LEU A 73 -58.34 -11.94 -19.43
CA LEU A 73 -59.04 -11.19 -18.39
C LEU A 73 -58.45 -9.77 -18.28
N GLU A 74 -59.31 -8.77 -18.12
CA GLU A 74 -58.95 -7.39 -17.83
C GLU A 74 -59.90 -6.82 -16.76
N ILE A 75 -59.35 -6.09 -15.78
CA ILE A 75 -60.11 -5.45 -14.71
C ILE A 75 -59.75 -3.96 -14.72
N LYS A 76 -60.73 -3.11 -15.01
CA LYS A 76 -60.53 -1.68 -15.31
C LYS A 76 -61.48 -0.80 -14.50
N LYS A 77 -60.94 0.23 -13.83
CA LYS A 77 -61.73 1.28 -13.16
C LYS A 77 -61.62 2.58 -13.95
N ASP A 78 -62.76 3.17 -14.30
CA ASP A 78 -62.82 4.57 -14.73
C ASP A 78 -63.17 5.46 -13.54
N SER A 79 -62.56 6.64 -13.47
CA SER A 79 -62.74 7.63 -12.41
C SER A 79 -62.50 9.03 -12.96
N ASP A 80 -63.23 10.02 -12.47
CA ASP A 80 -63.08 11.41 -12.90
C ASP A 80 -61.90 12.10 -12.21
N THR A 81 -61.64 11.77 -10.94
CA THR A 81 -60.61 12.40 -10.10
C THR A 81 -59.26 11.70 -10.14
N HIS A 82 -59.18 10.45 -10.59
CA HIS A 82 -57.95 9.66 -10.62
C HIS A 82 -57.82 8.84 -11.92
N TYR A 83 -56.60 8.58 -12.37
CA TYR A 83 -56.32 7.56 -13.39
C TYR A 83 -56.00 6.23 -12.69
N PHE A 84 -56.65 5.14 -13.12
CA PHE A 84 -56.35 3.77 -12.65
C PHE A 84 -55.67 2.98 -13.78
N ALA A 85 -54.63 2.21 -13.45
CA ALA A 85 -54.04 1.23 -14.36
C ALA A 85 -54.93 -0.04 -14.41
N PRO A 86 -55.35 -0.53 -15.59
CA PRO A 86 -56.12 -1.77 -15.69
C PRO A 86 -55.22 -2.98 -15.43
N TYR A 87 -55.68 -3.88 -14.57
CA TYR A 87 -55.04 -5.17 -14.34
C TYR A 87 -55.37 -6.12 -15.50
N THR A 88 -54.42 -6.90 -16.00
CA THR A 88 -54.65 -7.87 -17.09
C THR A 88 -53.93 -9.19 -16.87
N GLN A 89 -54.62 -10.31 -17.10
CA GLN A 89 -54.08 -11.66 -16.96
C GLN A 89 -54.57 -12.54 -18.12
N THR A 90 -53.79 -13.54 -18.52
CA THR A 90 -54.23 -14.59 -19.46
C THR A 90 -54.41 -15.93 -18.75
N PHE A 91 -55.43 -16.69 -19.15
CA PHE A 91 -55.71 -18.04 -18.65
C PHE A 91 -56.12 -18.97 -19.80
N ASP A 92 -55.86 -20.27 -19.68
CA ASP A 92 -56.20 -21.27 -20.69
C ASP A 92 -57.41 -22.10 -20.30
N VAL A 93 -58.41 -22.17 -21.18
CA VAL A 93 -59.63 -22.97 -20.98
C VAL A 93 -59.33 -24.42 -21.36
N SER A 94 -58.74 -25.18 -20.44
CA SER A 94 -58.03 -26.43 -20.74
C SER A 94 -58.90 -27.70 -20.87
N SER A 95 -60.15 -27.70 -20.39
CA SER A 95 -61.01 -28.89 -20.37
C SER A 95 -62.51 -28.58 -20.56
N VAL A 96 -63.29 -29.62 -20.88
CA VAL A 96 -64.77 -29.55 -21.01
C VAL A 96 -65.53 -29.63 -19.69
N THR A 97 -64.82 -29.73 -18.56
CA THR A 97 -65.40 -29.61 -17.22
C THR A 97 -65.48 -28.14 -16.83
N PRO A 98 -66.44 -27.72 -15.98
CA PRO A 98 -66.43 -26.36 -15.44
C PRO A 98 -65.09 -26.03 -14.77
N GLN A 99 -64.61 -24.80 -14.95
CA GLN A 99 -63.33 -24.34 -14.41
C GLN A 99 -63.57 -23.10 -13.54
N GLU A 100 -62.66 -22.82 -12.60
CA GLU A 100 -62.72 -21.63 -11.74
C GLU A 100 -61.41 -20.87 -11.80
N VAL A 101 -61.51 -19.55 -11.99
CA VAL A 101 -60.39 -18.62 -12.19
C VAL A 101 -60.47 -17.56 -11.09
N THR A 102 -59.62 -17.73 -10.08
CA THR A 102 -59.55 -16.85 -8.90
C THR A 102 -58.40 -15.85 -9.05
N VAL A 103 -58.67 -14.56 -8.86
CA VAL A 103 -57.76 -13.47 -9.24
C VAL A 103 -57.76 -12.36 -8.18
N ALA A 104 -56.64 -12.19 -7.50
CA ALA A 104 -56.35 -10.98 -6.72
C ALA A 104 -55.72 -9.93 -7.64
N ALA A 105 -56.38 -8.79 -7.82
CA ALA A 105 -56.03 -7.77 -8.79
C ALA A 105 -55.73 -6.43 -8.11
N VAL A 106 -54.49 -5.94 -8.24
CA VAL A 106 -54.09 -4.63 -7.71
C VAL A 106 -54.18 -3.59 -8.83
N LEU A 107 -55.09 -2.61 -8.68
CA LEU A 107 -55.25 -1.49 -9.60
C LEU A 107 -54.57 -0.24 -8.99
N TYR A 108 -53.41 0.11 -9.55
CA TYR A 108 -52.65 1.29 -9.15
C TYR A 108 -53.35 2.56 -9.60
N PHE A 109 -53.37 3.61 -8.77
CA PHE A 109 -54.07 4.86 -9.09
C PHE A 109 -53.27 6.13 -8.77
N VAL A 110 -53.51 7.20 -9.54
CA VAL A 110 -52.88 8.53 -9.35
C VAL A 110 -53.90 9.67 -9.57
N PRO A 111 -53.81 10.80 -8.85
CA PRO A 111 -54.75 11.92 -9.02
C PRO A 111 -54.68 12.57 -10.41
N LYS A 112 -55.79 13.16 -10.84
CA LYS A 112 -55.84 14.09 -11.98
C LYS A 112 -55.69 15.53 -11.48
N PRO A 113 -55.07 16.44 -12.24
CA PRO A 113 -54.86 17.83 -11.83
C PRO A 113 -56.16 18.63 -11.72
N SER A 114 -56.20 19.57 -10.76
CA SER A 114 -57.30 20.51 -10.58
C SER A 114 -57.28 21.63 -11.64
N PRO A 115 -58.45 22.11 -12.14
CA PRO A 115 -58.50 23.22 -13.09
C PRO A 115 -57.92 24.55 -12.59
N GLU A 116 -57.86 24.79 -11.28
CA GLU A 116 -57.44 26.09 -10.72
C GLU A 116 -55.92 26.32 -10.78
N SER A 117 -55.12 25.25 -10.84
CA SER A 117 -53.65 25.33 -10.90
C SER A 117 -53.10 25.98 -12.17
N ALA A 118 -53.95 26.30 -13.15
CA ALA A 118 -53.57 26.80 -14.48
C ALA A 118 -53.53 28.34 -14.62
N LYS A 119 -53.83 29.13 -13.57
CA LYS A 119 -53.97 30.61 -13.68
C LYS A 119 -52.83 31.45 -13.12
N THR A 120 -51.87 30.89 -12.39
CA THR A 120 -50.85 31.66 -11.65
C THR A 120 -49.52 31.85 -12.41
N LEU A 121 -49.51 31.71 -13.74
CA LEU A 121 -48.33 31.83 -14.60
C LEU A 121 -48.51 32.91 -15.67
N ALA A 122 -48.40 34.18 -15.27
CA ALA A 122 -48.31 35.32 -16.18
C ALA A 122 -47.44 36.44 -15.58
N GLY A 123 -46.19 36.53 -16.04
CA GLY A 123 -45.25 37.62 -15.71
C GLY A 123 -44.60 38.17 -16.99
N PRO A 124 -44.25 39.48 -17.04
CA PRO A 124 -43.74 40.12 -18.26
C PRO A 124 -42.27 39.76 -18.58
N PRO A 125 -41.81 39.97 -19.83
CA PRO A 125 -40.53 39.43 -20.33
C PRO A 125 -39.28 40.23 -19.96
N ILE A 126 -38.13 39.55 -20.10
CA ILE A 126 -36.77 40.00 -19.74
C ILE A 126 -36.17 40.94 -20.80
N THR A 127 -35.31 41.87 -20.38
CA THR A 127 -34.29 42.56 -21.22
C THR A 127 -32.90 42.45 -20.58
N ALA A 128 -31.83 42.74 -21.33
CA ALA A 128 -30.47 42.22 -21.06
C ALA A 128 -29.32 43.26 -21.19
N ALA A 129 -28.07 42.78 -21.08
CA ALA A 129 -26.78 43.49 -20.97
C ALA A 129 -26.45 44.02 -19.55
N GLY A 130 -25.18 44.17 -19.12
CA GLY A 130 -23.89 43.98 -19.83
C GLY A 130 -22.77 43.39 -18.96
N SER A 131 -21.50 43.57 -19.34
CA SER A 131 -20.33 42.82 -18.81
C SER A 131 -19.08 43.71 -18.58
N VAL A 132 -18.04 43.13 -17.94
CA VAL A 132 -16.68 43.69 -17.63
C VAL A 132 -16.67 44.92 -16.68
N GLU A 133 -15.59 45.31 -15.98
CA GLU A 133 -14.15 45.02 -16.15
C GLU A 133 -13.33 44.99 -14.81
N GLU A 134 -11.99 45.10 -14.91
CA GLU A 134 -10.91 45.00 -13.90
C GLU A 134 -10.79 46.27 -12.99
N GLY A 135 -10.00 46.36 -11.90
CA GLY A 135 -9.16 45.40 -11.16
C GLY A 135 -8.14 46.07 -10.18
N MET A 136 -7.42 45.25 -9.40
CA MET A 136 -6.02 45.42 -8.93
C MET A 136 -5.59 46.36 -7.74
N GLN A 137 -4.77 45.77 -6.83
CA GLN A 137 -3.68 46.32 -5.98
C GLN A 137 -3.87 47.27 -4.76
N ASP A 138 -3.74 46.68 -3.55
CA ASP A 138 -2.60 46.79 -2.58
C ASP A 138 -2.34 47.97 -1.58
N VAL A 139 -1.79 47.55 -0.41
CA VAL A 139 -0.78 48.21 0.48
C VAL A 139 -1.18 49.26 1.58
N THR A 140 -1.43 48.72 2.79
CA THR A 140 -0.92 49.08 4.16
C THR A 140 -1.25 50.37 4.95
N THR A 141 -1.07 50.28 6.29
CA THR A 141 -0.77 51.32 7.33
C THR A 141 -1.89 52.31 7.75
N ASP A 142 -2.07 52.72 9.03
CA ASP A 142 -1.51 52.25 10.33
C ASP A 142 -2.34 52.72 11.57
N SER A 143 -1.95 52.28 12.78
CA SER A 143 -2.03 52.94 14.12
C SER A 143 -3.38 53.29 14.83
N ASP A 144 -3.49 52.73 16.04
CA ASP A 144 -3.77 53.34 17.37
C ASP A 144 -5.05 54.14 17.75
N ALA A 145 -5.71 53.66 18.84
CA ALA A 145 -6.21 54.48 19.96
C ALA A 145 -6.48 53.61 21.23
N GLU A 146 -6.22 54.13 22.43
CA GLU A 146 -6.31 53.40 23.73
C GLU A 146 -7.64 53.64 24.50
N ARG A 147 -8.01 52.74 25.45
CA ARG A 147 -8.05 53.06 26.92
C ARG A 147 -8.50 51.89 27.85
N GLN A 148 -8.31 52.13 29.15
CA GLN A 148 -8.48 51.26 30.34
C GLN A 148 -9.97 51.07 30.75
N SER A 149 -10.41 50.27 31.76
CA SER A 149 -9.76 49.86 33.03
C SER A 149 -10.35 48.61 33.75
N GLU A 150 -9.57 48.11 34.73
CA GLU A 150 -9.84 47.40 36.01
C GLU A 150 -11.26 47.40 36.64
N SER A 151 -11.62 46.60 37.69
CA SER A 151 -11.20 45.28 38.27
C SER A 151 -12.10 44.93 39.50
N HIS A 152 -11.88 43.79 40.22
CA HIS A 152 -12.46 43.29 41.52
C HIS A 152 -13.63 42.27 41.51
N VAL A 153 -13.85 41.38 42.51
CA VAL A 153 -12.94 40.52 43.35
C VAL A 153 -13.73 39.45 44.18
N ASP A 154 -13.19 38.22 44.26
CA ASP A 154 -13.33 37.08 45.22
C ASP A 154 -14.61 36.67 46.04
N GLN A 155 -15.04 35.39 45.83
CA GLN A 155 -15.21 34.27 46.82
C GLN A 155 -16.23 34.27 48.01
N PRO A 156 -16.51 33.13 48.73
CA PRO A 156 -16.48 31.68 48.37
C PRO A 156 -17.59 30.76 49.03
N ARG A 157 -17.46 29.43 48.81
CA ARG A 157 -17.89 28.23 49.64
C ARG A 157 -19.32 27.62 49.55
N GLU A 158 -19.36 26.38 49.04
CA GLU A 158 -19.80 25.07 49.62
C GLU A 158 -20.75 24.99 50.85
N PRO A 159 -21.48 23.87 51.11
CA PRO A 159 -21.49 22.54 50.43
C PRO A 159 -22.92 22.22 49.85
N GLU A 160 -23.54 21.02 49.74
CA GLU A 160 -23.26 19.62 50.17
C GLU A 160 -24.03 18.56 49.31
N LEU A 161 -24.10 17.30 49.79
CA LEU A 161 -24.74 16.08 49.24
C LEU A 161 -25.88 15.62 50.20
N THR A 162 -26.68 14.54 50.08
CA THR A 162 -26.83 13.34 49.20
C THR A 162 -28.22 12.66 49.42
N GLN A 163 -28.44 11.45 48.84
CA GLN A 163 -29.43 10.40 49.23
C GLN A 163 -30.85 10.51 48.59
N GLN A 164 -31.63 9.43 48.34
CA GLN A 164 -31.49 7.98 48.63
C GLN A 164 -32.17 7.08 47.54
N ASN A 165 -32.23 5.75 47.73
CA ASN A 165 -32.65 4.74 46.72
C ASN A 165 -34.06 4.11 46.95
N LEU A 166 -34.73 3.72 45.84
CA LEU A 166 -35.59 2.52 45.59
C LEU A 166 -36.67 2.07 46.63
N PRO A 167 -37.88 1.66 46.19
CA PRO A 167 -38.12 0.23 45.91
C PRO A 167 -39.14 -0.11 44.78
N SER A 168 -39.49 -1.40 44.66
CA SER A 168 -40.18 -2.06 43.53
C SER A 168 -41.69 -2.34 43.71
N ILE A 169 -42.41 -2.52 42.59
CA ILE A 169 -43.75 -3.15 42.46
C ILE A 169 -43.78 -4.03 41.19
N ALA A 170 -44.66 -5.03 41.13
CA ALA A 170 -44.89 -5.91 39.96
C ALA A 170 -46.38 -6.04 39.61
N THR A 171 -46.66 -6.49 38.35
CA THR A 171 -47.99 -6.74 37.71
C THR A 171 -48.95 -5.52 37.61
N ASN A 172 -49.88 -5.41 36.66
CA ASN A 172 -50.41 -6.36 35.66
C ASN A 172 -50.93 -5.66 34.37
N ILE A 173 -50.96 -6.41 33.24
CA ILE A 173 -51.85 -6.35 32.04
C ILE A 173 -52.38 -4.98 31.52
N GLY A 174 -52.16 -4.73 30.22
CA GLY A 174 -52.97 -3.83 29.38
C GLY A 174 -52.58 -3.93 27.90
N ASP A 175 -53.54 -4.13 27.00
CA ASP A 175 -53.34 -4.10 25.54
C ASP A 175 -53.26 -2.66 25.01
N GLU A 176 -52.35 -2.40 24.06
CA GLU A 176 -52.64 -1.65 22.83
C GLU A 176 -51.47 -1.75 21.83
N THR A 177 -51.77 -1.88 20.53
CA THR A 177 -50.77 -1.82 19.45
C THR A 177 -51.00 -0.60 18.57
N PRO A 178 -49.94 0.16 18.25
CA PRO A 178 -49.97 0.94 17.02
C PRO A 178 -48.62 1.00 16.27
N LYS A 179 -48.71 0.77 14.96
CA LYS A 179 -47.87 1.38 13.89
C LYS A 179 -46.38 0.99 13.86
N GLU A 180 -46.08 -0.07 13.12
CA GLU A 180 -44.85 -0.07 12.31
C GLU A 180 -45.03 0.90 11.11
N GLY A 181 -44.01 1.69 10.81
CA GLY A 181 -43.94 2.50 9.59
C GLY A 181 -43.24 1.73 8.48
N ILE A 182 -43.70 1.87 7.23
CA ILE A 182 -43.09 1.19 6.08
C ILE A 182 -41.77 1.89 5.72
N GLU A 183 -40.66 1.16 5.85
CA GLU A 183 -39.31 1.65 5.52
C GLU A 183 -39.10 1.84 4.01
N ASN A 184 -38.17 2.74 3.66
CA ASN A 184 -37.56 2.77 2.33
C ASN A 184 -36.53 1.62 2.20
N GLN A 185 -36.76 0.69 1.26
CA GLN A 185 -35.73 -0.23 0.76
C GLN A 185 -35.75 -0.30 -0.78
N GLY A 186 -34.63 -0.49 -1.49
CA GLY A 186 -33.27 -0.67 -1.00
C GLY A 186 -32.19 -0.07 -1.91
N VAL A 187 -31.19 0.57 -1.28
CA VAL A 187 -29.86 0.84 -1.85
C VAL A 187 -28.90 -0.23 -1.31
N ALA A 188 -27.79 -0.49 -2.01
CA ALA A 188 -26.88 -1.60 -1.72
C ALA A 188 -26.22 -1.52 -0.33
N LYS A 189 -26.79 -2.20 0.67
CA LYS A 189 -26.24 -2.34 2.03
C LYS A 189 -25.07 -3.35 2.05
N THR A 190 -23.84 -2.90 1.79
CA THR A 190 -22.63 -3.73 1.99
C THR A 190 -22.30 -3.91 3.46
N SER A 191 -22.85 -4.95 4.10
CA SER A 191 -22.43 -5.35 5.44
C SER A 191 -21.03 -5.96 5.45
N LEU A 192 -20.25 -5.59 6.47
CA LEU A 192 -18.98 -6.22 6.84
C LEU A 192 -19.25 -7.26 7.93
N GLY A 193 -19.39 -8.52 7.53
CA GLY A 193 -19.39 -9.65 8.47
C GLY A 193 -18.00 -9.88 9.04
N GLU A 194 -17.92 -10.30 10.31
CA GLU A 194 -16.65 -10.59 10.98
C GLU A 194 -15.98 -11.84 10.41
N GLU A 195 -14.89 -11.67 9.65
CA GLU A 195 -13.98 -12.77 9.33
C GLU A 195 -12.58 -12.45 9.89
N LYS A 196 -12.20 -13.12 10.98
CA LYS A 196 -10.93 -12.90 11.72
C LYS A 196 -9.72 -13.47 10.98
N SER A 197 -9.44 -12.94 9.78
CA SER A 197 -8.19 -13.17 9.08
C SER A 197 -7.05 -12.37 9.73
N ARG A 198 -6.16 -13.06 10.44
CA ARG A 198 -4.92 -12.47 10.98
C ARG A 198 -3.93 -12.22 9.84
N LEU A 199 -3.76 -10.96 9.43
CA LEU A 199 -2.52 -10.48 8.81
C LEU A 199 -2.16 -9.10 9.36
N ASP A 200 -0.93 -8.95 9.86
CA ASP A 200 -0.37 -7.66 10.28
C ASP A 200 -0.27 -6.68 9.10
N GLY A 201 -1.18 -5.71 9.08
CA GLY A 201 -1.28 -4.70 8.03
C GLY A 201 -0.36 -3.51 8.24
N VAL A 202 0.95 -3.65 7.94
CA VAL A 202 1.73 -2.48 7.52
C VAL A 202 1.05 -1.92 6.26
N VAL A 203 0.77 -0.62 6.22
CA VAL A 203 0.16 0.05 5.05
C VAL A 203 1.16 0.06 3.90
N THR A 204 1.21 -1.06 3.19
CA THR A 204 1.96 -1.22 1.96
C THR A 204 1.12 -0.64 0.82
N GLU A 205 1.66 0.38 0.16
CA GLU A 205 1.12 0.89 -1.09
C GLU A 205 0.92 -0.27 -2.08
N ALA A 206 -0.15 -0.21 -2.88
CA ALA A 206 -0.39 -1.22 -3.90
C ALA A 206 0.82 -1.25 -4.86
N PRO A 207 1.53 -2.39 -4.98
CA PRO A 207 2.88 -2.41 -5.54
C PRO A 207 2.86 -1.96 -7.01
N HIS A 208 3.79 -1.10 -7.39
CA HIS A 208 3.85 -0.57 -8.73
C HIS A 208 4.32 -1.67 -9.70
N LEU A 209 3.53 -1.94 -10.74
CA LEU A 209 3.76 -3.03 -11.69
C LEU A 209 4.10 -2.49 -13.08
N VAL A 210 5.32 -2.74 -13.54
CA VAL A 210 5.73 -2.48 -14.92
C VAL A 210 5.61 -3.79 -15.70
N THR A 211 4.65 -3.88 -16.63
CA THR A 211 4.51 -5.03 -17.52
C THR A 211 5.42 -4.84 -18.72
N ILE A 212 6.30 -5.82 -18.97
CA ILE A 212 7.24 -5.81 -20.10
C ILE A 212 6.83 -6.88 -21.10
N HIS A 213 6.85 -6.56 -22.38
CA HIS A 213 6.49 -7.44 -23.49
C HIS A 213 7.57 -7.39 -24.59
N VAL A 214 8.40 -8.42 -24.66
CA VAL A 214 9.55 -8.49 -25.57
C VAL A 214 9.20 -9.30 -26.82
N VAL A 215 9.64 -8.81 -27.98
CA VAL A 215 9.29 -9.33 -29.32
C VAL A 215 10.46 -9.27 -30.30
N SER A 216 10.40 -10.08 -31.36
CA SER A 216 11.17 -9.89 -32.60
C SER A 216 10.22 -9.84 -33.79
N GLY A 217 10.21 -8.72 -34.51
CA GLY A 217 9.10 -8.37 -35.42
C GLY A 217 7.75 -8.44 -34.69
N THR A 218 6.85 -9.29 -35.18
CA THR A 218 5.55 -9.60 -34.57
C THR A 218 5.60 -10.65 -33.46
N ASN A 219 6.68 -11.43 -33.36
CA ASN A 219 6.71 -12.69 -32.62
C ASN A 219 7.16 -12.45 -31.16
N PRO A 220 6.41 -12.91 -30.13
CA PRO A 220 6.83 -12.79 -28.74
C PRO A 220 8.09 -13.62 -28.44
N LEU A 221 9.02 -13.08 -27.66
CA LEU A 221 10.26 -13.76 -27.28
C LEU A 221 10.19 -14.27 -25.85
N ALA A 222 10.10 -15.58 -25.67
CA ALA A 222 10.28 -16.25 -24.37
C ALA A 222 11.76 -16.32 -23.96
N GLY A 223 12.04 -16.42 -22.66
CA GLY A 223 13.41 -16.58 -22.15
C GLY A 223 14.34 -15.40 -22.41
N VAL A 224 13.81 -14.17 -22.50
CA VAL A 224 14.58 -12.93 -22.42
C VAL A 224 14.73 -12.57 -20.95
N GLU A 225 15.95 -12.30 -20.50
CA GLU A 225 16.23 -11.79 -19.17
C GLU A 225 16.21 -10.26 -19.20
N VAL A 226 15.41 -9.65 -18.31
CA VAL A 226 15.26 -8.19 -18.22
C VAL A 226 15.74 -7.71 -16.86
N ALA A 227 16.80 -6.91 -16.86
CA ALA A 227 17.30 -6.18 -15.69
C ALA A 227 16.76 -4.74 -15.66
N VAL A 228 16.78 -4.11 -14.48
CA VAL A 228 16.31 -2.75 -14.28
C VAL A 228 17.21 -1.94 -13.36
N GLY A 229 17.54 -0.71 -13.77
CA GLY A 229 18.22 0.28 -12.93
C GLY A 229 17.32 1.49 -12.68
N GLU A 230 17.00 1.75 -11.41
CA GLU A 230 16.23 2.92 -10.98
C GLU A 230 17.08 4.21 -11.01
N GLU A 231 16.45 5.38 -10.93
CA GLU A 231 17.17 6.66 -10.82
C GLU A 231 17.87 6.78 -9.46
N GLY A 232 19.16 7.16 -9.50
CA GLY A 232 20.03 7.14 -8.32
C GLY A 232 20.54 5.75 -7.90
N ALA A 233 20.23 4.68 -8.64
CA ALA A 233 20.82 3.36 -8.40
C ALA A 233 22.20 3.22 -9.06
N SER A 234 23.16 2.66 -8.31
CA SER A 234 24.53 2.33 -8.73
C SER A 234 24.64 1.04 -9.57
N GLN A 235 23.56 0.24 -9.63
CA GLN A 235 23.53 -1.07 -10.28
C GLN A 235 22.21 -1.35 -10.99
N LEU A 236 22.26 -2.23 -12.00
CA LEU A 236 21.08 -2.93 -12.50
C LEU A 236 20.70 -4.06 -11.53
N LYS A 237 19.47 -4.04 -11.03
CA LYS A 237 18.85 -5.15 -10.28
C LYS A 237 18.23 -6.14 -11.28
N SER A 238 18.18 -7.43 -10.95
CA SER A 238 17.42 -8.40 -11.77
C SER A 238 15.92 -8.08 -11.70
N GLY A 239 15.27 -7.98 -12.87
CA GLY A 239 13.89 -7.54 -13.01
C GLY A 239 12.91 -8.69 -13.20
N CYS A 240 12.90 -9.29 -14.40
CA CYS A 240 12.08 -10.47 -14.71
C CYS A 240 12.52 -11.21 -15.97
N THR A 241 12.15 -12.49 -16.10
CA THR A 241 12.36 -13.30 -17.31
C THR A 241 11.02 -13.50 -18.06
N THR A 242 11.01 -13.35 -19.37
CA THR A 242 9.77 -13.42 -20.19
C THR A 242 9.24 -14.83 -20.38
N ASN A 243 7.93 -15.01 -20.21
CA ASN A 243 7.22 -16.26 -20.47
C ASN A 243 7.01 -16.55 -21.98
N GLN A 244 6.34 -17.65 -22.31
CA GLN A 244 6.03 -18.07 -23.70
C GLN A 244 5.29 -17.02 -24.55
N ARG A 245 4.59 -16.05 -23.93
CA ARG A 245 3.91 -14.93 -24.60
C ARG A 245 4.77 -13.65 -24.63
N GLY A 246 6.09 -13.79 -24.49
CA GLY A 246 7.04 -12.66 -24.45
C GLY A 246 6.87 -11.71 -23.26
N ARG A 247 6.04 -12.07 -22.27
CA ARG A 247 5.64 -11.16 -21.19
C ARG A 247 6.34 -11.49 -19.88
N CYS A 248 6.80 -10.47 -19.16
CA CYS A 248 7.01 -10.53 -17.72
C CYS A 248 6.54 -9.25 -17.01
N VAL A 249 6.70 -9.18 -15.69
CA VAL A 249 6.27 -8.06 -14.86
C VAL A 249 7.33 -7.82 -13.78
N ILE A 250 7.80 -6.58 -13.66
CA ILE A 250 8.62 -6.12 -12.54
C ILE A 250 7.70 -5.52 -11.48
N ARG A 251 7.94 -5.85 -10.20
CA ARG A 251 7.13 -5.43 -9.04
C ARG A 251 7.97 -4.57 -8.11
N PHE A 252 7.66 -3.28 -8.04
CA PHE A 252 8.26 -2.34 -7.09
C PHE A 252 7.35 -2.18 -5.86
N ALA A 253 7.93 -1.88 -4.70
CA ALA A 253 7.17 -1.68 -3.46
C ALA A 253 6.37 -0.37 -3.44
N LYS A 254 6.86 0.65 -4.14
CA LYS A 254 6.24 1.98 -4.36
C LYS A 254 6.41 2.39 -5.82
N LYS A 255 5.85 3.53 -6.25
CA LYS A 255 6.16 4.10 -7.57
C LYS A 255 7.66 4.51 -7.63
N PRO A 256 8.45 4.06 -8.62
CA PRO A 256 9.79 4.60 -8.84
C PRO A 256 9.74 6.11 -9.12
N SER A 257 10.61 6.87 -8.45
CA SER A 257 10.57 8.34 -8.44
C SER A 257 11.33 9.02 -9.59
N GLY A 258 11.55 8.31 -10.70
CA GLY A 258 12.40 8.77 -11.80
C GLY A 258 12.46 7.80 -12.99
N GLU A 259 13.50 7.91 -13.81
CA GLU A 259 13.75 7.02 -14.94
C GLU A 259 14.12 5.58 -14.53
N LEU A 260 13.45 4.61 -15.16
CA LEU A 260 13.84 3.22 -15.18
C LEU A 260 14.65 2.91 -16.44
N ASN A 261 15.83 2.33 -16.25
CA ASN A 261 16.71 1.86 -17.32
C ASN A 261 16.51 0.35 -17.44
N LEU A 262 15.82 -0.10 -18.49
CA LEU A 262 15.54 -1.50 -18.76
C LEU A 262 16.57 -2.07 -19.74
N VAL A 263 17.13 -3.23 -19.41
CA VAL A 263 18.10 -3.93 -20.26
C VAL A 263 17.61 -5.36 -20.48
N ALA A 264 17.32 -5.70 -21.74
CA ALA A 264 16.75 -6.97 -22.16
C ALA A 264 17.78 -7.77 -22.98
N THR A 265 18.18 -8.93 -22.48
CA THR A 265 19.22 -9.80 -23.07
C THR A 265 18.66 -11.16 -23.47
N LYS A 266 19.12 -11.70 -24.60
CA LYS A 266 18.84 -13.06 -25.06
C LYS A 266 19.81 -13.51 -26.15
N ASN A 267 20.34 -14.72 -26.05
CA ASN A 267 21.28 -15.30 -27.00
C ASN A 267 20.71 -15.31 -28.43
N GLY A 268 21.53 -14.91 -29.41
CA GLY A 268 21.13 -14.74 -30.81
C GLY A 268 20.35 -13.46 -31.13
N PHE A 269 20.14 -12.58 -30.14
CA PHE A 269 19.56 -11.25 -30.31
C PHE A 269 20.53 -10.17 -29.83
N LYS A 270 20.39 -8.96 -30.39
CA LYS A 270 21.08 -7.76 -29.87
C LYS A 270 20.45 -7.36 -28.55
N THR A 271 21.27 -7.04 -27.54
CA THR A 271 20.82 -6.50 -26.25
C THR A 271 20.03 -5.21 -26.44
N GLY A 272 18.79 -5.19 -25.95
CA GLY A 272 17.88 -4.06 -26.04
C GLY A 272 17.93 -3.21 -24.78
N VAL A 273 18.29 -1.93 -24.93
CA VAL A 273 18.29 -0.94 -23.84
C VAL A 273 17.14 0.04 -24.08
N LEU A 274 16.36 0.34 -23.02
CA LEU A 274 15.26 1.29 -23.08
C LEU A 274 15.15 2.07 -21.77
N LYS A 275 15.17 3.40 -21.85
CA LYS A 275 14.82 4.30 -20.74
C LYS A 275 13.32 4.61 -20.78
N ILE A 276 12.67 4.61 -19.62
CA ILE A 276 11.26 5.03 -19.46
C ILE A 276 11.08 5.83 -18.17
N THR A 277 10.20 6.83 -18.17
CA THR A 277 9.70 7.47 -16.94
C THR A 277 8.51 6.66 -16.43
N SER A 278 8.61 6.04 -15.24
CA SER A 278 7.62 5.06 -14.77
C SER A 278 6.24 5.69 -14.54
N ASN A 279 5.20 5.11 -15.12
CA ASN A 279 3.80 5.52 -14.98
C ASN A 279 2.88 4.36 -14.57
N LEU A 280 1.70 4.70 -14.04
CA LEU A 280 0.80 3.72 -13.43
C LEU A 280 0.24 2.74 -14.46
N ARG A 281 0.69 1.48 -14.37
CA ARG A 281 0.28 0.31 -15.18
C ARG A 281 0.94 0.22 -16.57
N ASP A 282 2.17 0.73 -16.72
CA ASP A 282 2.92 0.69 -17.98
C ASP A 282 2.99 -0.70 -18.62
N LYS A 283 2.74 -0.72 -19.93
CA LYS A 283 2.94 -1.87 -20.84
C LYS A 283 4.09 -1.55 -21.80
N VAL A 284 5.30 -1.79 -21.33
CA VAL A 284 6.53 -1.53 -22.08
C VAL A 284 6.70 -2.60 -23.17
N ARG A 285 6.84 -2.19 -24.44
CA ARG A 285 7.22 -3.10 -25.53
C ARG A 285 8.70 -2.92 -25.83
N ILE A 286 9.47 -4.00 -25.75
CA ILE A 286 10.90 -3.99 -26.13
C ILE A 286 11.04 -4.80 -27.43
N GLN A 287 11.70 -4.20 -28.41
CA GLN A 287 11.90 -4.79 -29.74
C GLN A 287 13.34 -5.29 -29.83
N LEU A 288 13.54 -6.61 -29.89
CA LEU A 288 14.85 -7.22 -30.09
C LEU A 288 15.01 -7.68 -31.54
N GLU A 289 16.14 -7.32 -32.13
CA GLU A 289 16.56 -7.77 -33.46
C GLU A 289 17.53 -8.95 -33.34
N GLN A 290 17.53 -9.85 -34.32
CA GLN A 290 18.56 -10.90 -34.40
C GLN A 290 19.96 -10.29 -34.58
N GLY A 291 20.95 -10.92 -33.98
CA GLY A 291 22.35 -10.48 -34.02
C GLY A 291 23.11 -10.88 -32.77
N ARG A 292 24.28 -10.29 -32.58
CA ARG A 292 25.12 -10.48 -31.39
C ARG A 292 25.56 -9.13 -30.85
N THR A 293 25.58 -9.00 -29.53
CA THR A 293 26.15 -7.86 -28.80
C THR A 293 27.32 -8.32 -27.95
N LEU A 294 28.33 -7.46 -27.85
CA LEU A 294 29.32 -7.47 -26.78
C LEU A 294 28.80 -6.54 -25.70
N ASP A 295 28.38 -7.11 -24.57
CA ASP A 295 27.96 -6.35 -23.39
C ASP A 295 29.14 -6.24 -22.42
N VAL A 296 29.66 -5.02 -22.29
CA VAL A 296 30.76 -4.66 -21.38
C VAL A 296 30.17 -4.12 -20.09
N TYR A 297 30.74 -4.51 -18.96
CA TYR A 297 30.47 -4.03 -17.61
C TYR A 297 31.81 -3.66 -16.93
N ALA A 298 32.13 -2.38 -16.88
CA ALA A 298 33.20 -1.82 -16.07
C ALA A 298 32.67 -1.49 -14.67
N VAL A 299 33.21 -2.15 -13.64
CA VAL A 299 32.70 -2.04 -12.26
C VAL A 299 33.83 -1.88 -11.24
N THR A 300 33.51 -1.41 -10.05
CA THR A 300 34.39 -1.45 -8.86
C THR A 300 33.63 -2.07 -7.68
N GLU A 301 34.34 -2.66 -6.72
CA GLU A 301 33.77 -3.08 -5.43
C GLU A 301 34.41 -2.26 -4.31
N SER A 302 33.59 -1.75 -3.39
CA SER A 302 34.04 -1.11 -2.15
C SER A 302 33.09 -1.50 -1.01
N TYR A 303 33.66 -1.96 0.11
CA TYR A 303 32.98 -2.36 1.35
C TYR A 303 31.84 -3.37 1.21
N GLY A 304 31.85 -4.17 0.13
CA GLY A 304 30.82 -5.15 -0.19
C GLY A 304 29.62 -4.59 -0.96
N HIS A 305 29.74 -3.38 -1.51
CA HIS A 305 28.88 -2.83 -2.55
C HIS A 305 29.64 -2.77 -3.87
N VAL A 306 28.98 -3.11 -4.98
CA VAL A 306 29.56 -3.04 -6.33
C VAL A 306 28.91 -1.87 -7.07
N TYR A 307 29.71 -1.05 -7.75
CA TYR A 307 29.27 0.15 -8.46
C TYR A 307 29.59 0.01 -9.95
N GLY A 308 28.69 0.51 -10.80
CA GLY A 308 29.03 0.82 -12.18
C GLY A 308 30.05 1.96 -12.27
N LEU A 309 30.97 1.87 -13.24
CA LEU A 309 31.84 2.98 -13.61
C LEU A 309 31.27 3.67 -14.86
N GLU A 310 30.83 4.92 -14.71
CA GLU A 310 30.40 5.75 -15.85
C GLU A 310 31.63 6.21 -16.67
N ASP A 311 31.39 6.55 -17.93
CA ASP A 311 32.33 7.17 -18.87
C ASP A 311 33.63 6.41 -19.22
N VAL A 312 33.80 5.14 -18.81
CA VAL A 312 34.94 4.28 -19.19
C VAL A 312 34.97 4.07 -20.71
N GLU A 313 36.08 4.44 -21.36
CA GLU A 313 36.23 4.28 -22.81
C GLU A 313 36.30 2.81 -23.20
N VAL A 314 35.42 2.36 -24.10
CA VAL A 314 35.43 1.00 -24.65
C VAL A 314 35.96 1.01 -26.07
N HIS A 315 37.00 0.23 -26.32
CA HIS A 315 37.63 0.02 -27.62
C HIS A 315 37.39 -1.40 -28.12
N VAL A 316 37.04 -1.58 -29.39
CA VAL A 316 36.90 -2.90 -30.03
C VAL A 316 37.72 -2.90 -31.32
N ARG A 317 38.62 -3.89 -31.47
CA ARG A 317 39.65 -3.90 -32.53
C ARG A 317 40.44 -2.58 -32.60
N GLY A 318 40.83 -2.06 -31.45
CA GLY A 318 41.60 -0.81 -31.31
C GLY A 318 40.83 0.49 -31.57
N LYS A 319 39.56 0.43 -31.99
CA LYS A 319 38.72 1.62 -32.24
C LYS A 319 37.77 1.88 -31.07
N LEU A 320 37.71 3.11 -30.57
CA LEU A 320 36.68 3.58 -29.63
C LEU A 320 35.27 3.33 -30.21
N VAL A 321 34.41 2.64 -29.45
CA VAL A 321 33.02 2.34 -29.83
C VAL A 321 31.97 3.05 -28.97
N GLY A 322 32.40 3.65 -27.86
CA GLY A 322 31.56 4.40 -26.92
C GLY A 322 32.11 4.33 -25.50
N ASN A 323 31.38 4.93 -24.57
CA ASN A 323 31.71 4.95 -23.14
C ASN A 323 30.60 4.28 -22.34
N THR A 324 30.89 3.81 -21.12
CA THR A 324 29.93 3.12 -20.26
C THR A 324 28.91 4.07 -19.61
N ASP A 325 27.67 3.61 -19.40
CA ASP A 325 26.70 4.33 -18.58
C ASP A 325 26.94 4.16 -17.07
N ARG A 326 26.22 4.91 -16.22
CA ARG A 326 26.27 4.85 -14.74
C ARG A 326 26.19 3.46 -14.10
N PHE A 327 25.75 2.43 -14.84
CA PHE A 327 25.72 1.06 -14.36
C PHE A 327 26.96 0.25 -14.80
N GLY A 328 27.99 0.93 -15.31
CA GLY A 328 29.18 0.32 -15.86
C GLY A 328 29.03 -0.19 -17.29
N ARG A 329 27.87 0.01 -17.95
CA ARG A 329 27.49 -0.81 -19.10
C ARG A 329 27.68 -0.11 -20.44
N LEU A 330 28.25 -0.82 -21.41
CA LEU A 330 28.10 -0.52 -22.85
C LEU A 330 27.69 -1.78 -23.62
N SER A 331 26.74 -1.64 -24.55
CA SER A 331 26.26 -2.73 -25.42
C SER A 331 26.65 -2.46 -26.89
N TYR A 332 27.70 -3.13 -27.38
CA TYR A 332 28.21 -2.94 -28.75
C TYR A 332 27.70 -4.02 -29.73
N VAL A 333 27.07 -3.61 -30.83
CA VAL A 333 26.54 -4.54 -31.85
C VAL A 333 27.68 -5.11 -32.71
N PHE A 334 28.01 -6.38 -32.51
CA PHE A 334 29.15 -7.03 -33.14
C PHE A 334 28.87 -7.47 -34.58
N LYS A 335 29.83 -7.18 -35.48
CA LYS A 335 29.77 -7.46 -36.93
C LYS A 335 31.02 -8.20 -37.43
N GLY A 336 31.39 -9.30 -36.76
CA GLY A 336 32.42 -10.24 -37.19
C GLY A 336 31.86 -11.64 -37.45
N LYS A 337 32.74 -12.63 -37.63
CA LYS A 337 32.36 -14.05 -37.81
C LYS A 337 31.98 -14.71 -36.49
N GLY A 338 31.62 -16.00 -36.51
CA GLY A 338 31.65 -16.84 -35.32
C GLY A 338 33.10 -17.25 -35.03
N GLU A 339 33.42 -17.51 -33.76
CA GLU A 339 34.72 -18.04 -33.27
C GLU A 339 35.94 -17.12 -33.52
N GLU A 340 35.73 -15.93 -34.09
CA GLU A 340 36.73 -14.89 -34.28
C GLU A 340 37.26 -14.38 -32.94
N LEU A 341 38.57 -14.15 -32.81
CA LEU A 341 39.14 -13.43 -31.65
C LEU A 341 38.94 -11.92 -31.82
N VAL A 342 38.40 -11.29 -30.79
CA VAL A 342 38.01 -9.89 -30.76
C VAL A 342 38.74 -9.18 -29.61
N PRO A 343 39.82 -8.44 -29.89
CA PRO A 343 40.47 -7.62 -28.87
C PRO A 343 39.54 -6.49 -28.42
N VAL A 344 39.32 -6.43 -27.11
CA VAL A 344 38.53 -5.42 -26.39
C VAL A 344 39.44 -4.70 -25.41
N GLY A 345 39.51 -3.38 -25.53
CA GLY A 345 40.24 -2.49 -24.62
C GLY A 345 39.27 -1.66 -23.78
N LEU A 346 39.62 -1.41 -22.52
CA LEU A 346 38.91 -0.55 -21.58
C LEU A 346 39.89 0.45 -20.96
N LYS A 347 39.51 1.73 -20.86
CA LYS A 347 40.30 2.76 -20.15
C LYS A 347 39.40 3.59 -19.21
N PRO A 348 39.52 3.42 -17.89
CA PRO A 348 38.85 4.27 -16.91
C PRO A 348 39.72 5.48 -16.52
N GLU A 349 39.08 6.54 -16.02
CA GLU A 349 39.78 7.65 -15.34
C GLU A 349 39.82 7.40 -13.82
N SER A 350 40.94 7.66 -13.16
CA SER A 350 41.12 7.49 -11.69
C SER A 350 40.96 6.07 -11.12
N TYR A 351 40.91 5.03 -11.96
CA TYR A 351 40.95 3.62 -11.57
C TYR A 351 42.15 2.90 -12.17
N ILE A 352 42.54 1.77 -11.57
CA ILE A 352 43.63 0.92 -12.04
C ILE A 352 43.16 -0.52 -12.38
N PRO A 353 43.75 -1.17 -13.41
CA PRO A 353 44.75 -0.60 -14.33
C PRO A 353 44.13 0.43 -15.28
N GLU A 354 44.91 1.45 -15.60
CA GLU A 354 44.54 2.63 -16.40
C GLU A 354 44.18 2.27 -17.86
N GLN A 355 44.66 1.12 -18.32
CA GLN A 355 44.21 0.45 -19.52
C GLN A 355 44.16 -1.06 -19.27
N PHE A 356 43.09 -1.70 -19.71
CA PHE A 356 42.91 -3.16 -19.67
C PHE A 356 42.58 -3.65 -21.07
N GLU A 357 43.23 -4.73 -21.51
CA GLU A 357 42.98 -5.35 -22.82
C GLU A 357 42.80 -6.86 -22.68
N THR A 358 41.92 -7.44 -23.49
CA THR A 358 41.64 -8.88 -23.52
C THR A 358 41.01 -9.32 -24.84
N ASP A 359 41.25 -10.56 -25.26
CA ASP A 359 40.65 -11.15 -26.46
C ASP A 359 39.40 -11.97 -26.12
N PHE A 360 38.29 -11.67 -26.78
CA PHE A 360 37.05 -12.46 -26.71
C PHE A 360 36.90 -13.39 -27.90
N VAL A 361 36.57 -14.66 -27.66
CA VAL A 361 36.08 -15.56 -28.73
C VAL A 361 34.63 -15.21 -29.05
N ALA A 362 34.35 -14.86 -30.31
CA ALA A 362 33.05 -14.37 -30.74
C ALA A 362 31.96 -15.45 -30.77
N SER A 363 31.18 -15.55 -29.69
CA SER A 363 30.07 -16.51 -29.50
C SER A 363 28.69 -15.82 -29.54
N ASP A 364 27.61 -16.58 -29.30
CA ASP A 364 26.22 -16.07 -29.30
C ASP A 364 25.87 -15.17 -28.10
N GLN A 365 26.73 -15.12 -27.08
CA GLN A 365 26.62 -14.24 -25.91
C GLN A 365 28.03 -13.83 -25.47
N MET A 366 28.40 -12.58 -25.71
CA MET A 366 29.71 -12.03 -25.32
C MET A 366 29.50 -11.02 -24.20
N THR A 367 29.86 -11.40 -22.97
CA THR A 367 29.77 -10.52 -21.80
C THR A 367 31.14 -10.36 -21.16
N LEU A 368 31.64 -9.13 -21.09
CA LEU A 368 32.85 -8.75 -20.37
C LEU A 368 32.45 -8.09 -19.06
N VAL A 369 32.84 -8.67 -17.93
CA VAL A 369 32.80 -7.98 -16.63
C VAL A 369 34.24 -7.75 -16.18
N LYS A 370 34.65 -6.49 -16.07
CA LYS A 370 35.97 -6.11 -15.55
C LYS A 370 35.79 -5.28 -14.27
N TYR A 371 36.25 -5.88 -13.17
CA TYR A 371 36.45 -5.17 -11.92
C TYR A 371 37.75 -4.35 -12.02
N PHE A 372 37.65 -3.05 -11.79
CA PHE A 372 38.78 -2.16 -11.55
C PHE A 372 38.85 -1.82 -10.07
N ALA A 373 40.03 -1.38 -9.63
CA ALA A 373 40.22 -0.88 -8.28
C ALA A 373 40.46 0.65 -8.29
N PRO A 374 39.94 1.41 -7.32
CA PRO A 374 40.25 2.84 -7.18
C PRO A 374 41.76 3.10 -7.10
N LEU A 375 42.24 4.18 -7.74
CA LEU A 375 43.66 4.57 -7.66
C LEU A 375 44.03 5.02 -6.23
N GLU A 376 43.20 5.88 -5.63
CA GLU A 376 43.23 6.21 -4.20
C GLU A 376 42.32 5.25 -3.42
N PRO A 377 42.64 4.84 -2.18
CA PRO A 377 41.79 3.93 -1.42
C PRO A 377 40.37 4.48 -1.18
N PRO A 378 39.31 3.65 -1.29
CA PRO A 378 37.95 4.10 -1.03
C PRO A 378 37.76 4.48 0.44
N ALA A 379 37.43 5.75 0.70
CA ALA A 379 36.99 6.22 2.01
C ALA A 379 35.66 5.55 2.40
N ALA A 380 35.61 4.90 3.56
CA ALA A 380 34.41 4.22 4.03
C ALA A 380 33.33 5.25 4.41
N ARG A 381 32.12 5.09 3.84
CA ARG A 381 31.01 6.04 3.99
C ARG A 381 30.21 5.69 5.24
N ILE A 382 30.30 6.51 6.28
CA ILE A 382 29.81 6.17 7.61
C ILE A 382 28.93 7.29 8.18
N SER A 383 27.79 6.91 8.78
CA SER A 383 26.99 7.82 9.60
C SER A 383 27.29 7.60 11.07
N LEU A 384 27.42 8.69 11.83
CA LEU A 384 27.25 8.64 13.28
C LEU A 384 25.74 8.49 13.59
N LEU A 385 25.40 7.67 14.58
CA LEU A 385 24.04 7.55 15.12
C LEU A 385 23.93 8.30 16.45
N ASN A 386 22.69 8.68 16.82
CA ASN A 386 22.40 9.28 18.11
C ASN A 386 22.83 8.38 19.28
N LEU A 387 23.34 8.99 20.36
CA LEU A 387 23.73 8.29 21.58
C LEU A 387 22.59 7.45 22.16
N VAL A 388 22.85 6.17 22.37
CA VAL A 388 22.03 5.30 23.21
C VAL A 388 22.60 5.35 24.63
N VAL A 389 21.74 5.61 25.62
CA VAL A 389 22.11 5.68 27.04
C VAL A 389 21.40 4.56 27.79
N SER A 390 22.13 3.84 28.65
CA SER A 390 21.55 2.75 29.44
C SER A 390 22.12 2.68 30.86
N GLY A 391 21.31 2.92 31.88
CA GLY A 391 21.69 2.68 33.28
C GLY A 391 20.84 3.42 34.31
N GLY A 392 20.91 2.97 35.57
CA GLY A 392 19.94 3.27 36.64
C GLY A 392 19.93 4.68 37.23
N ALA A 393 20.17 5.72 36.42
CA ALA A 393 20.10 7.11 36.85
C ALA A 393 18.77 7.77 36.44
N ASN A 394 18.30 8.72 37.25
CA ASN A 394 17.07 9.46 36.99
C ASN A 394 17.25 10.38 35.76
N ARG A 395 16.76 9.94 34.59
CA ARG A 395 17.06 10.56 33.28
C ARG A 395 16.72 12.06 33.19
N ARG A 396 15.77 12.56 33.99
CA ARG A 396 15.44 13.99 34.07
C ARG A 396 16.62 14.83 34.56
N ASP A 397 17.32 14.40 35.61
CA ASP A 397 18.43 15.15 36.22
C ASP A 397 19.67 15.19 35.31
N LEU A 398 19.89 14.13 34.52
CA LEU A 398 21.00 14.05 33.57
C LEU A 398 20.70 14.62 32.17
N SER A 399 19.45 14.99 31.87
CA SER A 399 18.98 15.41 30.53
C SER A 399 19.88 16.46 29.85
N LYS A 400 20.25 17.52 30.57
CA LYS A 400 21.17 18.57 30.09
C LYS A 400 22.57 18.02 29.81
N ARG A 401 23.14 17.25 30.75
CA ARG A 401 24.49 16.66 30.60
C ARG A 401 24.55 15.66 29.44
N LEU A 402 23.51 14.85 29.24
CA LEU A 402 23.43 13.92 28.11
C LEU A 402 23.35 14.67 26.76
N THR A 403 22.67 15.82 26.72
CA THR A 403 22.64 16.69 25.53
C THR A 403 24.03 17.25 25.21
N GLU A 404 24.77 17.70 26.23
CA GLU A 404 26.15 18.16 26.07
C GLU A 404 27.10 17.05 25.64
N ILE A 405 26.97 15.83 26.20
CA ILE A 405 27.77 14.65 25.82
C ILE A 405 27.45 14.22 24.38
N ASN A 406 26.18 14.26 23.94
CA ASN A 406 25.83 13.95 22.55
C ASN A 406 26.42 14.98 21.57
N ARG A 407 26.41 16.27 21.93
CA ARG A 407 27.07 17.34 21.15
C ARG A 407 28.59 17.20 21.14
N LEU A 408 29.19 16.79 22.26
CA LEU A 408 30.62 16.49 22.34
C LEU A 408 30.97 15.28 21.48
N LEU A 409 30.21 14.19 21.56
CA LEU A 409 30.40 12.99 20.73
C LEU A 409 30.41 13.32 19.24
N ASP A 410 29.41 14.07 18.77
CA ASP A 410 29.36 14.54 17.39
C ASP A 410 30.62 15.35 17.00
N THR A 411 30.97 16.36 17.81
CA THR A 411 32.16 17.20 17.57
C THR A 411 33.46 16.39 17.57
N SER A 412 33.63 15.48 18.54
CA SER A 412 34.85 14.70 18.75
C SER A 412 34.99 13.56 17.75
N VAL A 413 33.90 12.91 17.32
CA VAL A 413 33.92 11.90 16.25
C VAL A 413 34.20 12.54 14.90
N ARG A 414 33.62 13.71 14.60
CA ARG A 414 33.97 14.52 13.40
C ARG A 414 35.47 14.83 13.37
N LYS A 415 36.01 15.30 14.50
CA LYS A 415 37.42 15.67 14.68
C LYS A 415 38.39 14.49 14.58
N HIS A 416 38.07 13.34 15.19
CA HIS A 416 39.02 12.22 15.36
C HIS A 416 38.83 11.04 14.41
N ILE A 417 37.65 10.86 13.79
CA ILE A 417 37.40 9.79 12.80
C ILE A 417 37.24 10.41 11.41
N PHE A 418 36.31 11.35 11.24
CA PHE A 418 36.04 12.02 9.95
C PHE A 418 37.06 13.12 9.59
N GLY A 419 38.06 13.36 10.45
CA GLY A 419 39.25 14.17 10.13
C GLY A 419 40.32 13.41 9.33
N SER A 420 40.11 12.11 9.07
CA SER A 420 40.99 11.28 8.23
C SER A 420 40.45 11.17 6.79
N MET A 421 41.30 10.76 5.84
CA MET A 421 40.86 10.47 4.47
C MET A 421 40.22 9.07 4.35
N ALA A 422 40.44 8.20 5.34
CA ALA A 422 39.96 6.82 5.34
C ALA A 422 38.43 6.70 5.61
N PHE A 423 37.80 7.75 6.13
CA PHE A 423 36.36 7.79 6.42
C PHE A 423 35.71 9.03 5.81
N LYS A 424 34.52 8.84 5.23
CA LYS A 424 33.67 9.92 4.71
C LYS A 424 32.35 9.92 5.46
N GLU A 425 32.00 11.05 6.08
CA GLU A 425 30.73 11.15 6.78
C GLU A 425 29.53 11.16 5.81
N VAL A 426 28.46 10.47 6.19
CA VAL A 426 27.12 10.60 5.59
C VAL A 426 26.19 11.19 6.66
N PRO A 427 25.59 12.37 6.44
CA PRO A 427 24.73 13.01 7.45
C PRO A 427 23.51 12.16 7.82
N LEU A 428 23.25 12.03 9.13
CA LEU A 428 22.24 11.16 9.71
C LEU A 428 20.82 11.48 9.19
N GLU A 429 20.52 12.76 8.95
CA GLU A 429 19.21 13.23 8.49
C GLU A 429 18.86 12.66 7.11
N GLN A 430 19.84 12.53 6.21
CA GLN A 430 19.62 11.98 4.87
C GLN A 430 19.26 10.49 4.94
N ILE A 431 19.94 9.76 5.84
CA ILE A 431 19.71 8.34 6.09
C ILE A 431 18.38 8.11 6.81
N GLU A 432 18.05 8.91 7.82
CA GLU A 432 16.75 8.86 8.48
C GLU A 432 15.60 9.14 7.50
N GLN A 433 15.72 10.15 6.64
CA GLN A 433 14.72 10.43 5.60
C GLN A 433 14.56 9.24 4.64
N ARG A 434 15.64 8.56 4.25
CA ARG A 434 15.57 7.39 3.37
C ARG A 434 15.02 6.15 4.09
N ALA A 435 15.33 5.96 5.37
CA ALA A 435 14.75 4.92 6.23
C ALA A 435 13.24 5.12 6.40
N LYS A 436 12.81 6.34 6.73
CA LYS A 436 11.39 6.73 6.85
C LYS A 436 10.63 6.47 5.53
N LYS A 437 11.23 6.80 4.37
CA LYS A 437 10.67 6.50 3.04
C LYS A 437 10.43 5.01 2.76
N ILE A 438 11.27 4.12 3.30
CA ILE A 438 11.10 2.66 3.19
C ILE A 438 10.30 2.03 4.35
N GLY A 439 9.72 2.84 5.24
CA GLY A 439 8.81 2.39 6.30
C GLY A 439 9.50 1.85 7.56
N THR A 440 10.69 2.38 7.91
CA THR A 440 11.45 1.93 9.08
C THR A 440 12.29 3.07 9.70
N ASP A 441 12.97 2.79 10.81
CA ASP A 441 13.88 3.70 11.50
C ASP A 441 15.35 3.23 11.40
N ILE A 442 16.30 4.15 11.63
CA ILE A 442 17.73 3.86 11.48
C ILE A 442 18.29 2.86 12.51
N ARG A 443 17.70 2.73 13.71
CA ARG A 443 18.16 1.73 14.70
C ARG A 443 17.74 0.34 14.27
N THR A 444 16.51 0.17 13.78
CA THR A 444 16.04 -1.09 13.17
C THR A 444 16.87 -1.48 11.95
N VAL A 445 17.24 -0.51 11.10
CA VAL A 445 18.13 -0.69 9.94
C VAL A 445 19.53 -1.16 10.37
N ALA A 446 20.16 -0.47 11.31
CA ALA A 446 21.48 -0.84 11.82
C ALA A 446 21.48 -2.25 12.44
N LYS A 447 20.44 -2.59 13.21
CA LYS A 447 20.30 -3.88 13.88
C LYS A 447 20.00 -5.06 12.95
N ARG A 448 19.31 -4.83 11.83
CA ARG A 448 18.93 -5.87 10.83
C ARG A 448 19.89 -5.98 9.64
N GLY A 449 20.74 -4.97 9.43
CA GLY A 449 21.46 -4.78 8.19
C GLY A 449 20.60 -4.16 7.08
N TRP A 450 21.26 -3.53 6.11
CA TRP A 450 20.65 -2.73 5.05
C TRP A 450 21.17 -3.06 3.65
N LYS A 451 22.06 -4.04 3.52
CA LYS A 451 22.69 -4.51 2.27
C LYS A 451 21.72 -4.75 1.11
N ASN A 452 20.53 -5.25 1.42
CA ASN A 452 19.46 -5.55 0.45
C ASN A 452 18.47 -4.39 0.25
N THR A 453 18.85 -3.16 0.64
CA THR A 453 18.05 -1.94 0.53
C THR A 453 18.87 -0.85 -0.17
N ASP A 454 18.19 0.18 -0.69
CA ASP A 454 18.87 1.29 -1.38
C ASP A 454 19.84 2.09 -0.48
N LEU A 455 19.77 1.95 0.85
CA LEU A 455 20.74 2.54 1.78
C LEU A 455 22.17 2.01 1.57
N ASN A 456 22.32 0.82 0.99
CA ASN A 456 23.63 0.24 0.68
C ASN A 456 24.39 1.07 -0.37
N ALA A 457 23.66 1.76 -1.25
CA ALA A 457 24.25 2.71 -2.18
C ALA A 457 24.59 4.07 -1.53
N MET A 458 24.20 4.31 -0.26
CA MET A 458 24.47 5.56 0.48
C MET A 458 25.57 5.41 1.54
N MET A 459 25.57 4.34 2.33
CA MET A 459 26.49 4.12 3.46
C MET A 459 26.97 2.67 3.57
N ASP A 460 28.21 2.51 4.01
CA ASP A 460 28.93 1.23 4.13
C ASP A 460 28.90 0.69 5.56
N ALA A 461 28.94 1.60 6.54
CA ALA A 461 28.81 1.30 7.97
C ALA A 461 28.10 2.44 8.73
N VAL A 462 27.80 2.20 10.01
CA VAL A 462 27.32 3.21 10.97
C VAL A 462 28.09 3.09 12.28
N ILE A 463 28.34 4.22 12.95
CA ILE A 463 28.88 4.26 14.32
C ILE A 463 27.70 4.42 15.28
N GLN A 464 27.47 3.42 16.13
CA GLN A 464 26.54 3.51 17.25
C GLN A 464 27.31 3.79 18.55
N PRO A 465 27.24 5.01 19.11
CA PRO A 465 27.73 5.30 20.45
C PRO A 465 26.74 4.79 21.52
N ASN A 466 27.26 4.12 22.54
CA ASN A 466 26.55 3.61 23.73
C ASN A 466 27.18 4.20 25.00
N LEU A 467 26.40 4.85 25.87
CA LEU A 467 26.84 5.27 27.21
C LEU A 467 26.12 4.45 28.28
N MET A 468 26.86 3.54 28.92
CA MET A 468 26.39 2.74 30.04
C MET A 468 26.63 3.51 31.33
N ILE A 469 25.55 3.83 32.06
CA ILE A 469 25.60 4.60 33.31
C ILE A 469 25.64 3.64 34.51
N GLY A 470 26.60 3.84 35.39
CA GLY A 470 26.79 3.06 36.61
C GLY A 470 27.85 3.71 37.52
N PRO A 471 28.33 3.00 38.57
CA PRO A 471 29.36 3.52 39.49
C PRO A 471 30.67 3.91 38.80
N LYS A 472 30.95 3.31 37.65
CA LYS A 472 31.88 3.80 36.62
C LYS A 472 31.12 3.81 35.28
N PRO A 473 30.83 4.97 34.69
CA PRO A 473 30.23 5.03 33.37
C PRO A 473 31.18 4.47 32.29
N VAL A 474 30.63 3.75 31.31
CA VAL A 474 31.39 3.18 30.17
C VAL A 474 30.84 3.75 28.88
N LEU A 475 31.70 4.37 28.08
CA LEU A 475 31.36 4.80 26.72
C LEU A 475 31.95 3.79 25.73
N GLU A 476 31.13 3.31 24.80
CA GLU A 476 31.50 2.37 23.75
C GLU A 476 31.08 2.94 22.38
N LEU A 477 31.94 2.79 21.38
CA LEU A 477 31.67 3.09 19.98
C LEU A 477 31.66 1.77 19.20
N MET A 478 30.52 1.40 18.61
CA MET A 478 30.40 0.20 17.76
C MET A 478 30.29 0.62 16.29
N VAL A 479 31.14 0.06 15.42
CA VAL A 479 31.02 0.22 13.96
C VAL A 479 30.29 -0.99 13.38
N ILE A 480 29.09 -0.78 12.87
CA ILE A 480 28.20 -1.81 12.33
C ILE A 480 28.16 -1.71 10.81
N ASN A 481 28.36 -2.81 10.07
CA ASN A 481 28.37 -2.82 8.61
C ASN A 481 26.98 -3.06 7.98
N SER A 482 26.90 -3.02 6.65
CA SER A 482 25.67 -3.30 5.88
C SER A 482 24.97 -4.64 6.17
N ASP A 483 25.68 -5.66 6.70
CA ASP A 483 25.10 -6.95 7.11
C ASP A 483 24.51 -6.91 8.54
N GLY A 484 24.53 -5.76 9.22
CA GLY A 484 24.10 -5.61 10.61
C GLY A 484 25.08 -6.18 11.63
N LYS A 485 26.37 -6.30 11.27
CA LYS A 485 27.41 -6.90 12.11
C LYS A 485 28.42 -5.86 12.59
N THR A 486 28.78 -5.92 13.86
CA THR A 486 29.91 -5.16 14.41
C THR A 486 31.21 -5.60 13.74
N ILE A 487 31.88 -4.69 13.04
CA ILE A 487 33.16 -4.91 12.33
C ILE A 487 34.35 -4.25 13.02
N ALA A 488 34.10 -3.28 13.89
CA ALA A 488 35.04 -2.68 14.82
C ALA A 488 34.29 -2.24 16.08
N ALA A 489 34.92 -2.27 17.25
CA ALA A 489 34.40 -1.60 18.44
C ALA A 489 35.53 -1.15 19.35
N ALA A 490 35.27 -0.11 20.13
CA ALA A 490 36.17 0.42 21.15
C ALA A 490 35.38 0.94 22.35
N LYS A 491 35.95 0.88 23.55
CA LYS A 491 35.34 1.42 24.77
C LYS A 491 36.40 2.04 25.68
N GLU A 492 35.97 2.96 26.55
CA GLU A 492 36.76 3.49 27.65
C GLU A 492 35.88 3.64 28.90
N GLU A 493 36.44 3.38 30.08
CA GLU A 493 35.80 3.76 31.35
C GLU A 493 35.97 5.28 31.56
N ILE A 494 34.88 5.96 31.90
CA ILE A 494 34.83 7.39 32.17
C ILE A 494 34.87 7.60 33.69
N VAL A 495 35.81 8.43 34.17
CA VAL A 495 35.96 8.72 35.61
C VAL A 495 34.81 9.58 36.15
N SER A 496 34.39 10.60 35.38
CA SER A 496 33.12 11.30 35.57
C SER A 496 32.59 11.80 34.23
N ILE A 497 31.28 11.71 34.03
CA ILE A 497 30.59 12.24 32.86
C ILE A 497 30.58 13.79 32.82
N ASP A 498 30.95 14.45 33.92
CA ASP A 498 31.09 15.91 33.99
C ASP A 498 32.43 16.41 33.42
N ASP A 499 33.47 15.58 33.36
CA ASP A 499 34.75 15.94 32.73
C ASP A 499 34.71 15.69 31.23
N LEU A 500 34.11 16.64 30.52
CA LEU A 500 34.03 16.65 29.05
C LEU A 500 35.41 16.61 28.37
N ASN A 501 36.49 17.05 29.03
CA ASN A 501 37.85 16.96 28.49
C ASN A 501 38.45 15.55 28.62
N ALA A 502 38.12 14.82 29.68
CA ALA A 502 38.43 13.38 29.77
C ALA A 502 37.61 12.58 28.74
N VAL A 503 36.35 12.97 28.49
CA VAL A 503 35.50 12.33 27.47
C VAL A 503 36.06 12.55 26.05
N ASP A 504 36.46 13.77 25.65
CA ASP A 504 37.13 14.00 24.33
C ASP A 504 38.40 13.16 24.17
N LYS A 505 39.25 13.10 25.21
CA LYS A 505 40.47 12.27 25.21
C LYS A 505 40.17 10.78 25.09
N ASN A 506 39.10 10.31 25.73
CA ASN A 506 38.66 8.92 25.60
C ASN A 506 38.09 8.63 24.20
N ILE A 507 37.33 9.57 23.61
CA ILE A 507 36.86 9.45 22.22
C ILE A 507 38.04 9.40 21.24
N ALA A 508 39.08 10.20 21.44
CA ALA A 508 40.31 10.17 20.64
C ALA A 508 40.98 8.78 20.67
N LYS A 509 41.18 8.19 21.87
CA LYS A 509 41.71 6.82 22.01
C LYS A 509 40.83 5.78 21.30
N MET A 510 39.50 5.92 21.41
CA MET A 510 38.56 4.98 20.78
C MET A 510 38.57 5.08 19.25
N ALA A 511 38.71 6.29 18.70
CA ALA A 511 38.93 6.49 17.27
C ALA A 511 40.19 5.73 16.82
N GLU A 512 41.34 5.95 17.47
CA GLU A 512 42.56 5.21 17.11
C GLU A 512 42.41 3.68 17.26
N ARG A 513 41.62 3.20 18.22
CA ARG A 513 41.33 1.75 18.37
C ARG A 513 40.48 1.23 17.21
N ILE A 514 39.50 2.01 16.73
CA ILE A 514 38.67 1.69 15.57
C ILE A 514 39.52 1.66 14.30
N ASP A 515 40.30 2.70 14.03
CA ASP A 515 41.23 2.76 12.88
C ASP A 515 42.16 1.55 12.85
N ARG A 516 42.60 1.09 14.03
CA ARG A 516 43.49 -0.07 14.15
C ARG A 516 42.84 -1.42 13.81
N VAL A 517 41.51 -1.53 13.73
CA VAL A 517 40.82 -2.82 13.45
C VAL A 517 39.82 -2.76 12.30
N PHE A 518 39.49 -1.57 11.78
CA PHE A 518 38.55 -1.39 10.68
C PHE A 518 39.08 -2.08 9.39
N PRO A 519 38.23 -2.83 8.66
CA PRO A 519 38.67 -3.64 7.51
C PRO A 519 38.79 -2.79 6.24
N PHE A 520 39.74 -1.85 6.20
CA PHE A 520 40.00 -0.97 5.06
C PHE A 520 40.25 -1.73 3.76
N GLU A 521 39.79 -1.16 2.66
CA GLU A 521 39.97 -1.71 1.31
C GLU A 521 40.87 -0.83 0.46
N GLY A 522 41.53 -1.43 -0.52
CA GLY A 522 42.50 -0.78 -1.40
C GLY A 522 42.88 -1.68 -2.57
N ALA A 523 43.99 -1.38 -3.23
CA ALA A 523 44.35 -1.91 -4.54
C ALA A 523 45.82 -2.34 -4.64
N VAL A 524 46.09 -3.34 -5.47
CA VAL A 524 47.44 -3.72 -5.90
C VAL A 524 47.96 -2.73 -6.94
N LEU A 525 48.99 -1.96 -6.56
CA LEU A 525 49.70 -1.05 -7.46
C LEU A 525 50.69 -1.80 -8.36
N LYS A 526 51.53 -2.67 -7.80
CA LYS A 526 52.57 -3.39 -8.53
C LYS A 526 52.76 -4.79 -7.94
N ARG A 527 53.14 -5.76 -8.78
CA ARG A 527 53.73 -7.03 -8.36
C ARG A 527 55.16 -7.14 -8.86
N ASP A 528 56.02 -7.76 -8.06
CA ASP A 528 57.41 -8.06 -8.38
C ASP A 528 57.77 -9.42 -7.75
N GLY A 529 57.71 -10.49 -8.54
CA GLY A 529 57.87 -11.87 -8.05
C GLY A 529 56.83 -12.29 -6.99
N ASP A 530 57.31 -12.48 -5.76
CA ASP A 530 56.54 -12.80 -4.55
C ASP A 530 56.07 -11.55 -3.78
N ARG A 531 56.55 -10.36 -4.18
CA ARG A 531 56.22 -9.07 -3.55
C ARG A 531 55.07 -8.37 -4.26
N VAL A 532 54.24 -7.70 -3.48
CA VAL A 532 53.09 -6.92 -3.93
C VAL A 532 53.11 -5.57 -3.24
N VAL A 533 52.97 -4.49 -4.00
CA VAL A 533 52.83 -3.12 -3.47
C VAL A 533 51.36 -2.74 -3.52
N ILE A 534 50.82 -2.25 -2.40
CA ILE A 534 49.42 -1.81 -2.27
C ILE A 534 49.34 -0.32 -1.92
N ASN A 535 48.24 0.34 -2.29
CA ASN A 535 47.99 1.78 -2.05
C ASN A 535 47.50 2.11 -0.61
N LEU A 536 47.80 1.25 0.37
CA LEU A 536 47.43 1.46 1.77
C LEU A 536 48.70 1.59 2.63
N GLY A 537 48.87 2.74 3.29
CA GLY A 537 50.07 3.10 4.04
C GLY A 537 49.86 3.34 5.53
N ARG A 538 50.87 3.96 6.15
CA ARG A 538 50.89 4.31 7.58
C ARG A 538 49.94 5.47 7.92
N THR A 539 49.78 6.41 7.01
CA THR A 539 49.13 7.71 7.27
C THR A 539 47.69 7.73 6.74
N GLN A 540 47.11 8.91 6.52
CA GLN A 540 45.77 9.17 5.94
C GLN A 540 44.55 8.56 6.70
N GLY A 541 44.77 7.77 7.75
CA GLY A 541 43.75 7.08 8.54
C GLY A 541 43.86 5.55 8.49
N PHE A 542 44.63 4.98 7.55
CA PHE A 542 44.71 3.53 7.33
C PHE A 542 45.57 2.80 8.37
N GLY A 543 46.59 3.46 8.91
CA GLY A 543 47.34 2.97 10.08
C GLY A 543 48.02 1.59 9.90
N ILE A 544 48.42 1.25 8.67
CA ILE A 544 48.98 -0.07 8.32
C ILE A 544 50.35 -0.29 9.00
N LYS A 545 50.65 -1.54 9.37
CA LYS A 545 51.84 -1.96 10.10
C LYS A 545 52.44 -3.26 9.53
N PRO A 546 53.76 -3.48 9.66
CA PRO A 546 54.36 -4.79 9.40
C PRO A 546 53.67 -5.91 10.18
N GLY A 547 53.39 -7.04 9.53
CA GLY A 547 52.64 -8.16 10.10
C GLY A 547 51.13 -8.16 9.79
N ASP A 548 50.56 -7.03 9.35
CA ASP A 548 49.15 -6.98 8.93
C ASP A 548 48.87 -7.93 7.76
N GLN A 549 47.68 -8.55 7.75
CA GLN A 549 47.26 -9.46 6.68
C GLN A 549 46.14 -8.87 5.84
N PHE A 550 46.19 -9.13 4.54
CA PHE A 550 45.14 -8.79 3.60
C PHE A 550 44.56 -10.06 2.96
N ASP A 551 43.24 -10.10 2.78
CA ASP A 551 42.64 -10.96 1.76
C ASP A 551 42.74 -10.26 0.40
N LEU A 552 43.14 -11.00 -0.62
CA LEU A 552 43.31 -10.52 -1.99
C LEU A 552 42.14 -10.99 -2.85
N TYR A 553 41.58 -10.08 -3.63
CA TYR A 553 40.42 -10.26 -4.49
C TYR A 553 40.78 -9.89 -5.94
N GLY A 554 40.38 -10.74 -6.88
CA GLY A 554 40.80 -10.66 -8.27
C GLY A 554 40.09 -11.72 -9.11
N THR A 555 40.57 -11.94 -10.32
CA THR A 555 39.93 -12.87 -11.26
C THR A 555 40.52 -14.28 -11.16
N GLN A 556 39.65 -15.28 -10.97
CA GLN A 556 40.00 -16.70 -11.02
C GLN A 556 39.33 -17.39 -12.22
N ALA A 557 40.06 -18.27 -12.91
CA ALA A 557 39.50 -19.08 -14.00
C ALA A 557 38.83 -20.37 -13.48
N GLU A 558 37.75 -20.81 -14.12
CA GLU A 558 37.13 -22.11 -13.88
C GLU A 558 38.09 -23.29 -14.21
N LYS A 559 37.78 -24.50 -13.72
CA LYS A 559 38.62 -25.71 -13.93
C LYS A 559 38.86 -26.05 -15.40
N LEU A 560 37.95 -25.63 -16.29
CA LEU A 560 38.05 -25.83 -17.74
C LEU A 560 38.51 -24.57 -18.51
N GLY A 561 38.86 -23.48 -17.81
CA GLY A 561 39.28 -22.20 -18.42
C GLY A 561 38.18 -21.41 -19.15
N ARG A 562 36.98 -22.00 -19.35
CA ARG A 562 35.89 -21.44 -20.19
C ARG A 562 35.20 -20.20 -19.63
N ARG A 563 35.38 -19.90 -18.35
CA ARG A 563 34.81 -18.74 -17.65
C ARG A 563 35.77 -18.25 -16.60
N GLN A 564 35.58 -16.99 -16.23
CA GLN A 564 36.30 -16.29 -15.18
C GLN A 564 35.29 -15.74 -14.16
N SER A 565 35.66 -15.75 -12.88
CA SER A 565 34.86 -15.20 -11.78
C SER A 565 35.72 -14.27 -10.94
N PHE A 566 35.21 -13.08 -10.61
CA PHE A 566 35.82 -12.24 -9.59
C PHE A 566 35.52 -12.79 -8.19
N GLY A 567 36.48 -12.68 -7.27
CA GLY A 567 36.32 -13.10 -5.89
C GLY A 567 37.66 -13.18 -5.15
N ARG A 568 37.65 -13.74 -3.95
CA ARG A 568 38.85 -13.92 -3.12
C ARG A 568 39.83 -14.90 -3.79
N ILE A 569 41.00 -14.43 -4.21
CA ILE A 569 42.04 -15.21 -4.90
C ILE A 569 43.27 -15.54 -4.04
N GLY A 570 43.45 -14.93 -2.87
CA GLY A 570 44.67 -15.18 -2.08
C GLY A 570 44.75 -14.43 -0.75
N THR A 571 45.94 -14.43 -0.17
CA THR A 571 46.32 -13.64 1.02
C THR A 571 47.71 -13.06 0.91
N LEU A 572 47.89 -11.88 1.50
CA LEU A 572 49.16 -11.16 1.59
C LEU A 572 49.49 -10.87 3.06
N THR A 573 50.77 -10.72 3.40
CA THR A 573 51.24 -10.20 4.70
C THR A 573 52.20 -9.04 4.49
N VAL A 574 51.96 -7.91 5.17
CA VAL A 574 52.78 -6.70 5.11
C VAL A 574 54.17 -6.97 5.67
N ARG A 575 55.21 -6.60 4.90
CA ARG A 575 56.63 -6.69 5.28
C ARG A 575 57.20 -5.33 5.68
N SER A 576 56.83 -4.26 4.98
CA SER A 576 57.27 -2.89 5.26
C SER A 576 56.22 -1.86 4.81
N VAL A 577 56.15 -0.72 5.49
CA VAL A 577 55.08 0.29 5.31
C VAL A 577 55.68 1.70 5.17
N GLN A 578 55.31 2.36 4.08
CA GLN A 578 55.55 3.77 3.76
C GLN A 578 54.31 4.61 4.16
N ASP A 579 54.31 5.91 3.90
CA ASP A 579 53.23 6.76 4.39
C ASP A 579 51.90 6.59 3.64
N ASP A 580 51.97 6.31 2.33
CA ASP A 580 50.85 6.10 1.40
C ASP A 580 50.65 4.63 0.96
N SER A 581 51.64 3.77 1.18
CA SER A 581 51.73 2.46 0.54
C SER A 581 52.42 1.41 1.40
N ALA A 582 52.19 0.14 1.12
CA ALA A 582 52.82 -0.98 1.82
C ALA A 582 53.35 -2.03 0.83
N ILE A 583 54.46 -2.68 1.23
CA ILE A 583 55.04 -3.82 0.51
C ILE A 583 54.69 -5.08 1.29
N CYS A 584 53.97 -5.98 0.63
CA CYS A 584 53.51 -7.25 1.16
C CYS A 584 54.22 -8.42 0.47
N GLY A 585 54.38 -9.53 1.18
CA GLY A 585 54.67 -10.83 0.57
C GLY A 585 53.37 -11.59 0.31
N ILE A 586 53.35 -12.40 -0.75
CA ILE A 586 52.26 -13.34 -1.03
C ILE A 586 52.35 -14.55 -0.08
N ASN A 587 51.29 -14.84 0.65
CA ASN A 587 51.20 -16.03 1.51
C ASN A 587 50.51 -17.20 0.78
N GLN A 588 49.44 -16.91 0.06
CA GLN A 588 48.65 -17.90 -0.67
C GLN A 588 48.05 -17.28 -1.93
N VAL A 589 48.02 -18.05 -3.02
CA VAL A 589 47.16 -17.79 -4.20
C VAL A 589 46.39 -19.06 -4.50
N LEU A 590 45.10 -18.94 -4.83
CA LEU A 590 44.25 -20.07 -5.19
C LEU A 590 44.61 -20.59 -6.60
N PRO A 591 44.44 -21.90 -6.86
CA PRO A 591 44.74 -22.47 -8.18
C PRO A 591 43.99 -21.76 -9.32
N ARG A 592 44.71 -21.43 -10.39
CA ARG A 592 44.19 -20.72 -11.58
C ARG A 592 43.72 -19.28 -11.33
N ALA A 593 44.28 -18.62 -10.31
CA ALA A 593 44.23 -17.16 -10.16
C ALA A 593 45.64 -16.56 -10.32
N THR A 594 45.70 -15.27 -10.68
CA THR A 594 46.94 -14.53 -10.89
C THR A 594 46.86 -13.16 -10.26
N VAL A 595 47.82 -12.82 -9.40
CA VAL A 595 47.92 -11.48 -8.78
C VAL A 595 48.47 -10.47 -9.79
N GLY A 596 47.74 -9.38 -10.05
CA GLY A 596 48.07 -8.30 -11.00
C GLY A 596 47.71 -6.88 -10.51
N ARG A 597 48.00 -5.85 -11.32
CA ARG A 597 47.66 -4.44 -11.02
C ARG A 597 46.14 -4.25 -11.07
N GLY A 598 45.58 -3.59 -10.06
CA GLY A 598 44.15 -3.38 -9.92
C GLY A 598 43.35 -4.58 -9.40
N ASP A 599 44.01 -5.61 -8.85
CA ASP A 599 43.35 -6.52 -7.91
C ASP A 599 43.05 -5.77 -6.60
N LEU A 600 41.91 -6.07 -5.96
CA LEU A 600 41.49 -5.45 -4.70
C LEU A 600 42.11 -6.17 -3.49
N VAL A 601 42.44 -5.42 -2.45
CA VAL A 601 42.90 -5.96 -1.15
C VAL A 601 42.01 -5.45 -0.02
N LYS A 602 41.73 -6.34 0.94
CA LYS A 602 40.93 -6.02 2.14
C LYS A 602 41.70 -6.37 3.40
N LEU A 603 41.89 -5.39 4.28
CA LEU A 603 42.56 -5.57 5.56
C LEU A 603 41.76 -6.55 6.42
N ARG A 604 42.43 -7.59 6.90
CA ARG A 604 41.89 -8.48 7.94
C ARG A 604 42.03 -7.77 9.28
N GLY A 605 40.96 -7.74 10.06
CA GLY A 605 41.02 -7.33 11.47
C GLY A 605 42.15 -8.08 12.18
N ARG A 606 43.00 -7.35 12.90
CA ARG A 606 44.30 -7.80 13.40
C ARG A 606 44.18 -9.01 14.34
N LYS A 607 44.34 -10.20 13.79
CA LYS A 607 44.32 -11.48 14.50
C LYS A 607 45.75 -11.94 14.79
N ASN A 608 46.09 -12.09 16.07
CA ASN A 608 47.23 -12.93 16.46
C ASN A 608 46.95 -14.37 16.01
N SER A 609 47.97 -15.03 15.44
CA SER A 609 47.94 -16.37 14.87
C SER A 609 47.99 -17.47 15.96
N GLU A 610 47.78 -18.77 15.72
CA GLU A 610 47.73 -19.58 14.47
C GLU A 610 46.48 -20.50 14.43
N ASP A 611 46.52 -21.63 13.69
CA ASP A 611 45.42 -22.56 13.37
C ASP A 611 44.88 -23.41 14.55
N ARG A 612 44.62 -22.77 15.69
CA ARG A 612 43.73 -23.30 16.74
C ARG A 612 42.66 -22.28 17.01
N THR A 613 41.46 -22.72 17.39
CA THR A 613 40.34 -21.81 17.66
C THR A 613 39.79 -21.95 19.08
N ALA A 614 39.58 -20.82 19.74
CA ALA A 614 38.82 -20.73 20.97
C ALA A 614 37.40 -20.22 20.66
N GLU A 615 36.39 -20.92 21.13
CA GLU A 615 34.99 -20.53 21.04
C GLU A 615 34.53 -19.92 22.36
N ILE A 616 33.89 -18.76 22.30
CA ILE A 616 33.19 -18.15 23.44
C ILE A 616 31.70 -18.23 23.15
N ARG A 617 30.91 -18.86 24.02
CA ARG A 617 29.45 -18.93 23.90
C ARG A 617 28.80 -18.13 25.02
N VAL A 618 28.03 -17.11 24.67
CA VAL A 618 27.39 -16.20 25.62
C VAL A 618 25.87 -16.46 25.62
N PHE A 619 25.36 -16.80 26.79
CA PHE A 619 23.95 -17.09 27.04
C PHE A 619 23.39 -16.25 28.17
N GLU A 620 22.06 -16.16 28.23
CA GLU A 620 21.32 -15.75 29.42
C GLU A 620 20.54 -16.94 29.97
N GLY A 621 20.30 -16.99 31.29
CA GLY A 621 19.67 -18.16 31.93
C GLY A 621 20.63 -19.36 32.07
N ARG A 622 20.08 -20.54 32.43
CA ARG A 622 20.84 -21.79 32.63
C ARG A 622 19.99 -23.00 32.27
N GLY A 623 20.59 -24.03 31.68
CA GLY A 623 19.87 -25.25 31.29
C GLY A 623 18.84 -24.98 30.20
N ASN A 624 17.62 -25.50 30.37
CA ASN A 624 16.57 -25.41 29.34
C ASN A 624 16.01 -23.99 29.11
N THR A 625 16.36 -23.01 29.95
CA THR A 625 16.04 -21.58 29.75
C THR A 625 17.22 -20.77 29.18
N ALA A 626 18.25 -21.44 28.67
CA ALA A 626 19.40 -20.77 28.07
C ALA A 626 19.04 -20.16 26.70
N HIS A 627 19.06 -18.83 26.59
CA HIS A 627 18.91 -18.12 25.32
C HIS A 627 20.24 -17.50 24.88
N ALA A 628 20.49 -17.49 23.56
CA ALA A 628 21.72 -16.97 22.98
C ALA A 628 21.79 -15.43 23.04
N VAL A 629 22.87 -14.89 23.59
CA VAL A 629 23.11 -13.44 23.63
C VAL A 629 23.95 -13.05 22.42
N SER A 630 23.27 -12.68 21.33
CA SER A 630 23.87 -12.26 20.07
C SER A 630 24.34 -10.80 20.08
N GLN A 631 25.34 -10.46 19.27
CA GLN A 631 26.00 -9.16 19.23
C GLN A 631 26.44 -8.65 20.63
N ALA A 632 26.96 -9.55 21.48
CA ALA A 632 27.70 -9.16 22.69
C ALA A 632 29.16 -8.90 22.30
N ASN A 633 29.69 -7.73 22.69
CA ASN A 633 31.05 -7.33 22.34
C ASN A 633 32.04 -7.94 23.32
N VAL A 634 33.03 -8.65 22.80
CA VAL A 634 34.02 -9.40 23.58
C VAL A 634 35.37 -8.69 23.49
N TYR A 635 36.00 -8.51 24.64
CA TYR A 635 37.29 -7.85 24.78
C TYR A 635 38.26 -8.77 25.53
N LEU A 636 39.50 -8.85 25.08
CA LEU A 636 40.61 -9.56 25.73
C LEU A 636 41.74 -8.56 25.97
N ASN A 637 42.17 -8.40 27.23
CA ASN A 637 43.16 -7.38 27.63
C ASN A 637 42.79 -5.96 27.09
N ASP A 638 41.50 -5.62 27.16
CA ASP A 638 40.87 -4.40 26.63
C ASP A 638 40.98 -4.14 25.11
N GLU A 639 41.52 -5.07 24.31
CA GLU A 639 41.36 -5.05 22.86
C GLU A 639 40.06 -5.78 22.45
N TRP A 640 39.29 -5.21 21.52
CA TRP A 640 38.09 -5.86 20.98
C TRP A 640 38.49 -6.97 20.00
N ILE A 641 38.02 -8.18 20.25
CA ILE A 641 38.38 -9.38 19.47
C ILE A 641 37.23 -9.91 18.60
N GLY A 642 36.02 -9.36 18.78
CA GLY A 642 34.83 -9.69 18.00
C GLY A 642 33.54 -9.56 18.80
N SER A 643 32.42 -9.86 18.14
CA SER A 643 31.09 -9.90 18.75
C SER A 643 30.37 -11.19 18.41
N THR A 644 29.49 -11.66 19.30
CA THR A 644 28.81 -12.95 19.15
C THR A 644 27.84 -13.01 17.97
N ASP A 645 27.75 -14.17 17.33
CA ASP A 645 26.79 -14.50 16.26
C ASP A 645 25.36 -14.67 16.78
N ALA A 646 24.42 -15.01 15.89
CA ALA A 646 23.01 -15.18 16.24
C ALA A 646 22.76 -16.35 17.23
N GLU A 647 23.66 -17.32 17.29
CA GLU A 647 23.65 -18.43 18.25
C GLU A 647 24.48 -18.13 19.52
N GLY A 648 24.91 -16.88 19.70
CA GLY A 648 25.65 -16.42 20.88
C GLY A 648 27.12 -16.80 20.88
N ARG A 649 27.67 -17.27 19.76
CA ARG A 649 29.04 -17.79 19.66
C ARG A 649 29.99 -16.77 19.06
N LEU A 650 31.23 -16.72 19.54
CA LEU A 650 32.34 -16.01 18.91
C LEU A 650 33.51 -16.98 18.76
N VAL A 651 33.89 -17.29 17.52
CA VAL A 651 35.03 -18.16 17.21
C VAL A 651 36.25 -17.31 16.89
N LEU A 652 37.26 -17.43 17.74
CA LEU A 652 38.53 -16.70 17.69
C LEU A 652 39.67 -17.65 17.30
N PRO A 653 40.79 -17.17 16.77
CA PRO A 653 42.07 -17.85 16.92
C PRO A 653 42.36 -18.08 18.41
N GLN A 654 43.20 -19.06 18.74
CA GLN A 654 43.61 -19.31 20.12
C GLN A 654 44.66 -18.29 20.57
N THR A 655 44.21 -17.05 20.77
CA THR A 655 44.99 -15.98 21.39
C THR A 655 45.47 -16.40 22.78
N GLY A 656 46.59 -15.80 23.23
CA GLY A 656 47.14 -16.06 24.56
C GLY A 656 46.13 -15.79 25.70
N SER A 657 46.39 -16.38 26.86
CA SER A 657 45.55 -16.18 28.05
C SER A 657 45.56 -14.72 28.50
N GLY A 658 44.41 -14.23 28.97
CA GLY A 658 44.23 -12.83 29.35
C GLY A 658 42.88 -12.54 30.00
N GLU A 659 42.70 -11.29 30.43
CA GLU A 659 41.47 -10.82 31.06
C GLU A 659 40.36 -10.64 30.03
N LEU A 660 39.20 -11.24 30.28
CA LEU A 660 38.06 -11.25 29.38
C LEU A 660 36.96 -10.33 29.94
N LYS A 661 36.56 -9.31 29.17
CA LYS A 661 35.43 -8.42 29.51
C LYS A 661 34.38 -8.48 28.39
N ILE A 662 33.14 -8.87 28.71
CA ILE A 662 32.03 -8.96 27.74
C ILE A 662 30.95 -7.93 28.09
N VAL A 663 30.53 -7.19 27.07
CA VAL A 663 29.63 -6.03 27.16
C VAL A 663 28.41 -6.24 26.25
N LYS A 664 27.21 -6.01 26.79
CA LYS A 664 25.96 -6.05 26.04
C LYS A 664 24.91 -5.15 26.69
N ILE A 665 24.32 -4.24 25.92
CA ILE A 665 23.19 -3.42 26.39
C ILE A 665 22.02 -4.28 26.89
N GLY A 666 21.48 -3.94 28.06
CA GLY A 666 20.44 -4.72 28.75
C GLY A 666 20.97 -5.86 29.64
N PHE A 667 22.29 -6.08 29.73
CA PHE A 667 22.93 -7.10 30.56
C PHE A 667 23.98 -6.50 31.49
N SER A 668 24.30 -7.18 32.60
CA SER A 668 25.47 -6.83 33.41
C SER A 668 26.76 -7.13 32.63
N GLU A 669 27.78 -6.28 32.76
CA GLU A 669 29.13 -6.60 32.25
C GLU A 669 29.63 -7.91 32.88
N HIS A 670 30.24 -8.77 32.06
CA HIS A 670 30.87 -10.01 32.54
C HIS A 670 32.39 -9.87 32.51
N HIS A 671 33.03 -10.22 33.63
CA HIS A 671 34.49 -10.28 33.77
C HIS A 671 34.92 -11.72 34.03
N GLY A 672 36.03 -12.15 33.42
CA GLY A 672 36.62 -13.46 33.61
C GLY A 672 38.05 -13.54 33.06
N VAL A 673 38.59 -14.75 32.92
CA VAL A 673 39.93 -14.98 32.36
C VAL A 673 39.83 -16.05 31.27
N LEU A 674 40.29 -15.73 30.06
CA LEU A 674 40.45 -16.71 29.00
C LEU A 674 41.76 -17.47 29.25
N SER A 675 41.69 -18.80 29.36
CA SER A 675 42.87 -19.66 29.60
C SER A 675 43.27 -20.40 28.33
N ALA A 676 44.55 -20.33 27.94
CA ALA A 676 45.09 -21.05 26.78
C ALA A 676 45.11 -22.58 26.96
N ASN A 677 44.91 -23.08 28.18
CA ASN A 677 45.03 -24.49 28.55
C ASN A 677 43.80 -25.33 28.10
N GLY A 678 43.75 -25.65 26.80
CA GLY A 678 43.08 -26.83 26.26
C GLY A 678 41.54 -26.86 26.21
N LYS A 679 40.83 -25.90 26.82
CA LYS A 679 39.38 -25.74 26.60
C LYS A 679 39.12 -24.94 25.32
N ASN A 680 38.76 -25.66 24.25
CA ASN A 680 38.37 -25.06 22.98
C ASN A 680 37.05 -24.25 23.05
N SER A 681 36.29 -24.34 24.14
CA SER A 681 35.03 -23.61 24.33
C SER A 681 34.83 -23.11 25.76
N SER A 682 34.50 -21.82 25.91
CA SER A 682 34.12 -21.15 27.16
C SER A 682 32.64 -20.74 27.12
N ASN A 683 31.81 -21.37 27.94
CA ASN A 683 30.40 -20.98 28.11
C ASN A 683 30.30 -19.91 29.20
N ILE A 684 29.69 -18.77 28.88
CA ILE A 684 29.51 -17.61 29.74
C ILE A 684 28.01 -17.32 29.87
N VAL A 685 27.58 -17.04 31.10
CA VAL A 685 26.20 -16.62 31.39
C VAL A 685 26.22 -15.16 31.79
N MET A 686 25.60 -14.30 30.98
CA MET A 686 25.31 -12.91 31.33
C MET A 686 23.95 -12.83 32.05
N GLN A 687 23.86 -11.96 33.05
CA GLN A 687 22.59 -11.69 33.72
C GLN A 687 21.89 -10.55 32.99
N ARG A 688 20.68 -10.80 32.47
CA ARG A 688 19.83 -9.73 31.97
C ARG A 688 19.38 -8.85 33.13
N LEU A 689 19.32 -7.56 32.87
CA LEU A 689 18.87 -6.52 33.79
C LEU A 689 17.34 -6.37 33.70
N SER A 690 16.76 -5.62 34.64
CA SER A 690 15.34 -5.31 34.66
C SER A 690 15.09 -3.80 34.82
N ALA A 691 14.01 -3.33 34.18
CA ALA A 691 13.43 -2.02 34.37
C ALA A 691 12.09 -2.11 35.09
N ILE A 692 11.67 -1.02 35.70
CA ILE A 692 10.29 -0.76 36.11
C ILE A 692 9.62 0.06 34.99
N LEU A 693 8.39 -0.29 34.63
CA LEU A 693 7.60 0.47 33.67
C LEU A 693 6.27 0.91 34.30
N LYS A 694 5.94 2.20 34.18
CA LYS A 694 4.61 2.75 34.42
C LYS A 694 4.02 3.22 33.10
N VAL A 695 2.74 2.93 32.86
CA VAL A 695 2.03 3.34 31.63
C VAL A 695 0.65 3.87 32.00
N ASP A 696 0.35 5.06 31.52
CA ASP A 696 -0.98 5.68 31.51
C ASP A 696 -1.34 6.10 30.08
N SER A 697 -2.62 6.27 29.80
CA SER A 697 -3.10 6.73 28.50
C SER A 697 -4.27 7.71 28.60
N LYS A 698 -4.43 8.51 27.55
CA LYS A 698 -5.52 9.46 27.37
C LYS A 698 -6.32 9.09 26.11
N PRO A 699 -7.56 8.60 26.25
CA PRO A 699 -8.23 8.20 27.50
C PRO A 699 -7.63 6.92 28.12
N SER A 700 -8.00 6.67 29.38
CA SER A 700 -7.54 5.51 30.16
C SER A 700 -8.39 4.25 29.87
N LYS A 701 -8.18 3.18 30.66
CA LYS A 701 -8.75 1.83 30.49
C LYS A 701 -8.31 1.06 29.23
N ALA A 702 -7.25 1.48 28.54
CA ALA A 702 -6.61 0.67 27.51
C ALA A 702 -5.99 -0.60 28.11
N THR A 703 -6.20 -1.74 27.44
CA THR A 703 -5.53 -3.01 27.76
C THR A 703 -4.07 -2.92 27.34
N VAL A 704 -3.16 -3.06 28.29
CA VAL A 704 -1.71 -2.99 28.07
C VAL A 704 -1.17 -4.40 27.81
N LYS A 705 -0.43 -4.54 26.71
CA LYS A 705 0.33 -5.75 26.34
C LYS A 705 1.81 -5.44 26.19
N ILE A 706 2.66 -6.37 26.62
CA ILE A 706 4.11 -6.33 26.46
C ILE A 706 4.58 -7.64 25.85
N ASP A 707 5.25 -7.52 24.69
CA ASP A 707 5.69 -8.63 23.85
C ASP A 707 4.55 -9.60 23.48
N GLY A 708 3.33 -9.07 23.42
CA GLY A 708 2.08 -9.79 23.15
C GLY A 708 1.33 -10.30 24.38
N ASN A 709 1.97 -10.33 25.55
CA ASN A 709 1.36 -10.78 26.82
C ASN A 709 0.57 -9.63 27.47
N VAL A 710 -0.66 -9.87 27.91
CA VAL A 710 -1.44 -8.87 28.65
C VAL A 710 -0.84 -8.67 30.05
N VAL A 711 -0.53 -7.42 30.41
CA VAL A 711 0.10 -7.06 31.69
C VAL A 711 -0.78 -6.20 32.61
N GLY A 712 -1.88 -5.62 32.09
CA GLY A 712 -2.82 -4.84 32.89
C GLY A 712 -3.69 -3.90 32.06
N VAL A 713 -4.21 -2.85 32.69
CA VAL A 713 -4.94 -1.75 32.05
C VAL A 713 -4.40 -0.40 32.51
N THR A 714 -4.48 0.64 31.68
CA THR A 714 -4.05 2.01 32.00
C THR A 714 -5.04 2.77 32.90
N PRO A 715 -4.59 3.61 33.84
CA PRO A 715 -3.21 3.69 34.35
C PRO A 715 -2.81 2.40 35.04
N LEU A 716 -1.59 1.92 34.78
CA LEU A 716 -1.01 0.78 35.50
C LEU A 716 -0.78 1.16 36.97
N VAL A 717 -1.77 0.85 37.82
CA VAL A 717 -1.79 1.16 39.26
C VAL A 717 -0.57 0.56 39.99
N THR A 718 -0.09 -0.60 39.52
CA THR A 718 1.16 -1.20 40.00
C THR A 718 2.22 -1.08 38.90
N PRO A 719 3.39 -0.46 39.18
CA PRO A 719 4.51 -0.45 38.25
C PRO A 719 4.98 -1.89 37.96
N ILE A 720 5.10 -2.24 36.69
CA ILE A 720 5.44 -3.62 36.27
C ILE A 720 6.95 -3.75 36.06
N THR A 721 7.53 -4.86 36.54
CA THR A 721 8.93 -5.18 36.26
C THR A 721 9.01 -5.87 34.89
N VAL A 722 9.90 -5.36 34.04
CA VAL A 722 10.08 -5.80 32.65
C VAL A 722 11.56 -5.97 32.34
N HIS A 723 11.88 -6.80 31.37
CA HIS A 723 13.26 -7.09 30.99
C HIS A 723 13.92 -5.89 30.30
N SER A 724 15.16 -5.58 30.68
CA SER A 724 15.98 -4.60 29.95
C SER A 724 16.34 -5.12 28.55
N GLY A 725 16.54 -4.18 27.62
CA GLY A 725 16.58 -4.41 26.18
C GLY A 725 15.33 -3.84 25.50
N PHE A 726 14.95 -4.43 24.37
CA PHE A 726 13.79 -3.98 23.60
C PHE A 726 12.54 -4.75 23.99
N ILE A 727 11.45 -4.05 24.31
CA ILE A 727 10.11 -4.61 24.50
C ILE A 727 9.13 -4.00 23.48
N LYS A 728 8.10 -4.75 23.11
CA LYS A 728 7.00 -4.29 22.25
C LYS A 728 5.78 -3.95 23.11
N LEU A 729 5.48 -2.65 23.25
CA LEU A 729 4.31 -2.15 23.98
C LEU A 729 3.12 -1.98 23.03
N GLU A 730 1.98 -2.56 23.38
CA GLU A 730 0.70 -2.41 22.66
C GLU A 730 -0.41 -2.00 23.63
N LEU A 731 -1.22 -1.01 23.26
CA LEU A 731 -2.40 -0.54 24.00
C LEU A 731 -3.63 -0.69 23.10
N GLU A 732 -4.68 -1.36 23.56
CA GLU A 732 -5.89 -1.65 22.77
C GLU A 732 -7.17 -1.70 23.61
N GLY A 733 -8.33 -1.90 22.97
CA GLY A 733 -9.58 -2.22 23.66
C GLY A 733 -10.35 -1.04 24.26
N VAL A 734 -9.93 0.21 23.99
CA VAL A 734 -10.71 1.42 24.30
C VAL A 734 -11.78 1.65 23.20
N PRO A 735 -13.09 1.68 23.52
CA PRO A 735 -14.12 1.95 22.53
C PRO A 735 -13.97 3.34 21.89
N GLY A 736 -14.01 3.40 20.56
CA GLY A 736 -13.89 4.65 19.81
C GLY A 736 -12.46 5.19 19.65
N TYR A 737 -11.43 4.43 20.02
CA TYR A 737 -10.02 4.83 19.87
C TYR A 737 -9.20 3.72 19.20
N ARG A 738 -8.16 4.12 18.46
CA ARG A 738 -7.27 3.17 17.78
C ARG A 738 -6.30 2.52 18.76
N GLY A 739 -5.88 1.30 18.42
CA GLY A 739 -4.81 0.62 19.13
C GLY A 739 -3.46 1.29 18.86
N TYR A 740 -2.71 1.58 19.93
CA TYR A 740 -1.36 2.14 19.87
C TYR A 740 -0.31 1.03 20.00
N LYS A 741 0.82 1.17 19.30
CA LYS A 741 1.87 0.15 19.21
C LYS A 741 3.24 0.79 19.02
N THR A 742 4.19 0.46 19.90
CA THR A 742 5.56 0.96 19.83
C THR A 742 6.57 -0.09 20.30
N VAL A 743 7.86 0.14 20.03
CA VAL A 743 8.96 -0.64 20.60
C VAL A 743 9.74 0.29 21.52
N LEU A 744 9.80 -0.05 22.80
CA LEU A 744 10.54 0.69 23.82
C LEU A 744 11.90 0.03 24.04
N GLU A 745 12.94 0.85 24.21
CA GLU A 745 14.25 0.40 24.67
C GLU A 745 14.40 0.77 26.16
N LEU A 746 14.56 -0.26 26.99
CA LEU A 746 14.60 -0.17 28.44
C LEU A 746 15.98 -0.58 28.98
N ASP A 747 16.46 0.16 29.97
CA ASP A 747 17.74 -0.04 30.64
C ASP A 747 17.55 -0.52 32.09
N GLN A 748 18.44 -0.16 33.01
CA GLN A 748 18.14 -0.26 34.46
C GLN A 748 17.38 0.99 34.89
N GLY A 749 16.48 0.87 35.85
CA GLY A 749 15.78 2.02 36.45
C GLY A 749 14.27 1.96 36.20
N ALA A 750 13.65 3.13 35.99
CA ALA A 750 12.22 3.25 35.74
C ALA A 750 11.94 4.11 34.49
N LEU A 751 11.07 3.62 33.60
CA LEU A 751 10.43 4.42 32.56
C LEU A 751 8.98 4.73 32.97
N GLU A 752 8.59 5.99 32.91
CA GLU A 752 7.28 6.44 33.37
C GLU A 752 6.54 7.19 32.27
N LEU A 753 5.71 6.47 31.52
CA LEU A 753 4.82 7.01 30.48
C LEU A 753 3.52 7.51 31.12
N VAL A 754 3.63 8.55 31.97
CA VAL A 754 2.57 9.05 32.84
C VAL A 754 2.55 10.58 32.91
N GLY A 755 1.41 11.15 33.31
CA GLY A 755 1.27 12.61 33.49
C GLY A 755 1.29 13.34 32.15
N GLU A 756 2.39 14.02 31.83
CA GLU A 756 2.62 14.62 30.51
C GLU A 756 3.08 13.58 29.48
N GLU A 757 3.86 12.59 29.90
CA GLU A 757 4.38 11.48 29.08
C GLU A 757 3.34 10.34 28.86
N SER A 758 2.07 10.59 29.21
CA SER A 758 0.96 9.64 29.02
C SER A 758 0.70 9.38 27.53
N ILE A 759 0.43 8.14 27.14
CA ILE A 759 0.14 7.79 25.74
C ILE A 759 -1.23 8.37 25.34
N VAL A 760 -1.26 9.36 24.45
CA VAL A 760 -2.51 9.80 23.82
C VAL A 760 -2.89 8.80 22.75
N LEU A 761 -4.14 8.30 22.78
CA LEU A 761 -4.69 7.43 21.74
C LEU A 761 -5.43 8.27 20.70
N ASP A 762 -5.25 7.96 19.42
CA ASP A 762 -6.01 8.61 18.34
C ASP A 762 -7.49 8.16 18.36
N PRO A 763 -8.46 9.07 18.33
CA PRO A 763 -9.87 8.71 18.16
C PRO A 763 -10.12 8.01 16.82
N ASP A 764 -10.80 6.86 16.85
CA ASP A 764 -11.31 6.22 15.65
C ASP A 764 -12.67 6.83 15.29
N LEU A 765 -12.61 7.98 14.62
CA LEU A 765 -13.78 8.75 14.22
C LEU A 765 -14.78 7.96 13.36
N ARG A 766 -14.32 6.92 12.63
CA ARG A 766 -15.18 6.04 11.84
C ARG A 766 -15.88 4.99 12.69
N SER A 767 -15.19 4.40 13.68
CA SER A 767 -15.85 3.55 14.69
C SER A 767 -16.87 4.33 15.50
N ILE A 768 -16.54 5.54 15.94
CA ILE A 768 -17.47 6.41 16.68
C ILE A 768 -18.70 6.73 15.82
N ALA A 769 -18.51 7.08 14.54
CA ALA A 769 -19.62 7.33 13.62
C ALA A 769 -20.49 6.09 13.41
N LEU A 770 -19.90 4.90 13.24
CA LEU A 770 -20.63 3.65 13.11
C LEU A 770 -21.49 3.33 14.35
N ASP A 771 -21.00 3.60 15.55
CA ASP A 771 -21.76 3.39 16.78
C ASP A 771 -22.86 4.45 16.99
N LEU A 772 -22.65 5.69 16.52
CA LEU A 772 -23.71 6.71 16.45
C LEU A 772 -24.81 6.32 15.44
N LEU A 773 -24.47 5.73 14.29
CA LEU A 773 -25.45 5.22 13.32
C LEU A 773 -26.29 4.07 13.90
N LYS A 774 -25.66 3.11 14.60
CA LYS A 774 -26.39 2.06 15.36
C LYS A 774 -27.32 2.65 16.42
N SER A 775 -26.98 3.82 16.96
CA SER A 775 -27.74 4.55 17.97
C SER A 775 -28.79 5.51 17.40
N GLY A 776 -29.05 5.49 16.08
CA GLY A 776 -30.04 6.35 15.43
C GLY A 776 -29.65 7.82 15.34
N LYS A 777 -28.35 8.14 15.32
CA LYS A 777 -27.80 9.52 15.33
C LYS A 777 -26.99 9.85 14.06
N PRO A 778 -27.62 9.92 12.87
CA PRO A 778 -26.92 10.14 11.60
C PRO A 778 -26.18 11.49 11.48
N GLU A 779 -26.73 12.58 12.03
CA GLU A 779 -26.08 13.89 12.02
C GLU A 779 -24.79 13.89 12.86
N GLU A 780 -24.85 13.39 14.09
CA GLU A 780 -23.66 13.27 14.97
C GLU A 780 -22.59 12.37 14.34
N ALA A 781 -23.00 11.31 13.61
CA ALA A 781 -22.07 10.47 12.87
C ALA A 781 -21.37 11.24 11.74
N ILE A 782 -22.11 12.04 10.96
CA ILE A 782 -21.55 12.91 9.91
C ILE A 782 -20.58 13.94 10.51
N ASP A 783 -20.89 14.53 11.67
CA ASP A 783 -20.01 15.48 12.34
C ASP A 783 -18.70 14.85 12.80
N ARG A 784 -18.71 13.57 13.22
CA ARG A 784 -17.48 12.81 13.54
C ARG A 784 -16.68 12.47 12.29
N LEU A 785 -17.33 12.04 11.21
CA LEU A 785 -16.65 11.78 9.93
C LEU A 785 -16.06 13.06 9.31
N ASN A 786 -16.70 14.22 9.53
CA ASN A 786 -16.19 15.52 9.11
C ASN A 786 -14.90 15.94 9.83
N GLN A 787 -14.63 15.44 11.04
CA GLN A 787 -13.40 15.70 11.80
C GLN A 787 -12.17 14.98 11.21
N VAL A 788 -12.35 14.04 10.27
CA VAL A 788 -11.23 13.41 9.54
C VAL A 788 -10.63 14.42 8.55
N LYS A 789 -9.35 14.74 8.71
CA LYS A 789 -8.61 15.73 7.89
C LYS A 789 -8.29 15.21 6.48
N PRO A 790 -8.17 16.08 5.44
CA PRO A 790 -7.90 15.67 4.05
C PRO A 790 -6.60 14.90 3.80
N ASP A 791 -5.59 15.06 4.66
CA ASP A 791 -4.30 14.37 4.62
C ASP A 791 -4.31 12.99 5.29
N HIS A 792 -5.37 12.67 6.05
CA HIS A 792 -5.50 11.41 6.77
C HIS A 792 -5.95 10.25 5.84
N THR A 793 -5.37 9.06 6.00
CA THR A 793 -5.64 7.85 5.17
C THR A 793 -7.13 7.53 4.97
N ASP A 794 -7.89 7.66 6.05
CA ASP A 794 -9.31 7.31 6.12
C ASP A 794 -10.23 8.36 5.49
N TYR A 795 -9.73 9.54 5.10
CA TYR A 795 -10.54 10.67 4.64
C TYR A 795 -11.52 10.29 3.52
N LEU A 796 -11.04 9.62 2.48
CA LEU A 796 -11.87 9.20 1.35
C LEU A 796 -12.92 8.16 1.75
N MET A 797 -12.68 7.37 2.80
CA MET A 797 -13.67 6.44 3.35
C MET A 797 -14.71 7.18 4.20
N ALA A 798 -14.29 8.12 5.05
CA ALA A 798 -15.20 8.97 5.82
C ALA A 798 -16.12 9.81 4.91
N ARG A 799 -15.61 10.29 3.77
CA ARG A 799 -16.40 11.02 2.76
C ARG A 799 -17.35 10.11 1.98
N HIS A 800 -16.97 8.85 1.73
CA HIS A 800 -17.87 7.83 1.19
C HIS A 800 -19.01 7.53 2.18
N GLU A 801 -18.69 7.29 3.45
CA GLU A 801 -19.64 7.01 4.53
C GLU A 801 -20.62 8.17 4.74
N ILE A 802 -20.15 9.43 4.75
CA ILE A 802 -21.03 10.63 4.76
C ILE A 802 -22.03 10.60 3.57
N GLY A 803 -21.57 10.21 2.38
CA GLY A 803 -22.43 10.06 1.21
C GLY A 803 -23.51 8.99 1.39
N GLU A 804 -23.16 7.85 2.00
CA GLU A 804 -24.13 6.78 2.29
C GLU A 804 -25.15 7.18 3.36
N ILE A 805 -24.75 7.92 4.39
CA ILE A 805 -25.69 8.43 5.42
C ILE A 805 -26.68 9.42 4.77
N TYR A 806 -26.19 10.37 3.96
CA TYR A 806 -27.05 11.32 3.27
C TYR A 806 -28.01 10.66 2.26
N LEU A 807 -27.59 9.58 1.58
CA LEU A 807 -28.42 8.89 0.60
C LEU A 807 -29.44 7.95 1.26
N ASN A 808 -29.01 7.18 2.26
CA ASN A 808 -29.76 6.02 2.75
C ASN A 808 -30.52 6.26 4.05
N GLN A 809 -30.16 7.28 4.83
CA GLN A 809 -30.79 7.55 6.14
C GLN A 809 -31.47 8.93 6.20
N LEU A 810 -30.93 9.93 5.50
CA LEU A 810 -31.40 11.32 5.59
C LEU A 810 -32.17 11.83 4.35
N ASP A 811 -32.32 11.01 3.31
CA ASP A 811 -32.96 11.34 2.02
C ASP A 811 -32.55 12.72 1.45
N GLN A 812 -31.25 12.99 1.49
CA GLN A 812 -30.61 14.23 1.03
C GLN A 812 -29.67 13.93 -0.15
N PRO A 813 -30.21 13.49 -1.31
CA PRO A 813 -29.41 13.01 -2.44
C PRO A 813 -28.45 14.07 -3.00
N ALA A 814 -28.78 15.36 -2.91
CA ALA A 814 -27.88 16.43 -3.33
C ALA A 814 -26.60 16.50 -2.48
N LYS A 815 -26.71 16.29 -1.16
CA LYS A 815 -25.57 16.24 -0.24
C LYS A 815 -24.79 14.93 -0.40
N ALA A 816 -25.49 13.82 -0.64
CA ALA A 816 -24.86 12.55 -0.97
C ALA A 816 -24.01 12.63 -2.26
N ALA A 817 -24.57 13.20 -3.33
CA ALA A 817 -23.88 13.43 -4.59
C ALA A 817 -22.62 14.30 -4.41
N ALA A 818 -22.70 15.36 -3.59
CA ALA A 818 -21.55 16.18 -3.25
C ALA A 818 -20.47 15.41 -2.45
N ALA A 819 -20.87 14.61 -1.46
CA ALA A 819 -19.95 13.82 -0.64
C ALA A 819 -19.25 12.70 -1.44
N PHE A 820 -19.99 11.95 -2.26
CA PHE A 820 -19.38 11.00 -3.19
C PHE A 820 -18.52 11.73 -4.23
N GLY A 821 -18.96 12.88 -4.74
CA GLY A 821 -18.19 13.75 -5.65
C GLY A 821 -16.82 14.16 -5.09
N GLN A 822 -16.72 14.45 -3.80
CA GLN A 822 -15.44 14.72 -3.13
C GLN A 822 -14.50 13.50 -3.16
N VAL A 823 -15.04 12.28 -2.99
CA VAL A 823 -14.27 11.05 -3.14
C VAL A 823 -13.84 10.86 -4.60
N THR A 824 -14.78 10.97 -5.54
CA THR A 824 -14.62 10.58 -6.95
C THR A 824 -13.88 11.61 -7.80
N ALA A 825 -13.74 12.85 -7.34
CA ALA A 825 -12.88 13.87 -7.94
C ALA A 825 -11.43 13.83 -7.44
N SER A 826 -11.14 13.14 -6.33
CA SER A 826 -9.79 13.09 -5.73
C SER A 826 -8.77 12.40 -6.64
N GLU A 827 -7.49 12.79 -6.58
CA GLU A 827 -6.42 12.24 -7.43
C GLU A 827 -6.27 10.71 -7.29
N ALA A 828 -6.50 10.20 -6.08
CA ALA A 828 -6.46 8.79 -5.76
C ALA A 828 -7.60 7.98 -6.42
N VAL A 829 -8.69 8.62 -6.86
CA VAL A 829 -9.92 7.93 -7.31
C VAL A 829 -10.34 8.31 -8.73
N LYS A 830 -10.14 9.55 -9.19
CA LYS A 830 -10.76 10.14 -10.40
C LYS A 830 -10.50 9.43 -11.75
N GLN A 831 -9.59 8.46 -11.78
CA GLN A 831 -9.30 7.58 -12.93
C GLN A 831 -9.42 6.08 -12.59
N PHE A 832 -10.15 5.74 -11.52
CA PHE A 832 -10.21 4.40 -10.91
C PHE A 832 -8.80 3.87 -10.60
N ASN A 833 -7.99 4.75 -9.98
CA ASN A 833 -6.64 4.45 -9.52
C ASN A 833 -6.73 3.54 -8.30
N ASP A 834 -7.33 4.04 -7.21
CA ASP A 834 -7.92 3.21 -6.15
C ASP A 834 -9.28 2.67 -6.61
N LYS A 835 -9.42 1.35 -6.52
CA LYS A 835 -10.62 0.60 -6.94
C LYS A 835 -11.59 0.37 -5.80
N ARG A 836 -11.17 0.59 -4.54
CA ARG A 836 -12.04 0.46 -3.36
C ARG A 836 -13.24 1.40 -3.44
N PHE A 837 -13.09 2.51 -4.13
CA PHE A 837 -14.10 3.54 -4.34
C PHE A 837 -14.86 3.42 -5.68
N VAL A 838 -14.83 2.26 -6.35
CA VAL A 838 -15.79 1.96 -7.44
C VAL A 838 -17.25 2.14 -6.98
N PRO A 839 -17.67 1.70 -5.77
CA PRO A 839 -19.00 1.99 -5.25
C PRO A 839 -19.32 3.49 -5.11
N SER A 840 -18.34 4.34 -4.76
CA SER A 840 -18.56 5.80 -4.70
C SER A 840 -19.04 6.38 -6.03
N HIS A 841 -18.54 5.89 -7.17
CA HIS A 841 -19.01 6.34 -8.48
C HIS A 841 -20.42 5.83 -8.81
N ILE A 842 -20.78 4.62 -8.35
CA ILE A 842 -22.14 4.09 -8.51
C ILE A 842 -23.11 4.94 -7.69
N ASN A 843 -22.78 5.17 -6.42
CA ASN A 843 -23.62 5.93 -5.49
C ASN A 843 -23.66 7.43 -5.84
N GLU A 844 -22.58 8.01 -6.38
CA GLU A 844 -22.57 9.36 -7.00
C GLU A 844 -23.61 9.44 -8.12
N GLY A 845 -23.62 8.48 -9.05
CA GLY A 845 -24.59 8.42 -10.14
C GLY A 845 -26.04 8.26 -9.67
N ILE A 846 -26.28 7.40 -8.67
CA ILE A 846 -27.60 7.21 -8.06
C ILE A 846 -28.07 8.49 -7.35
N ALA A 847 -27.20 9.13 -6.57
CA ALA A 847 -27.51 10.35 -5.83
C ALA A 847 -27.75 11.54 -6.76
N LEU A 848 -26.98 11.67 -7.84
CA LEU A 848 -27.24 12.65 -8.90
C LEU A 848 -28.59 12.41 -9.57
N PHE A 849 -28.93 11.16 -9.90
CA PHE A 849 -30.24 10.81 -10.47
C PHE A 849 -31.39 11.19 -9.51
N ALA A 850 -31.30 10.80 -8.23
CA ALA A 850 -32.31 11.10 -7.22
C ALA A 850 -32.44 12.61 -6.93
N THR A 851 -31.35 13.38 -7.06
CA THR A 851 -31.39 14.85 -7.04
C THR A 851 -32.17 15.40 -8.23
N GLY A 852 -31.99 14.80 -9.42
CA GLY A 852 -32.76 15.10 -10.62
C GLY A 852 -34.26 14.85 -10.43
N GLU A 853 -34.65 13.70 -9.86
CA GLU A 853 -36.06 13.38 -9.59
C GLU A 853 -36.71 14.40 -8.65
N LYS A 854 -36.03 14.83 -7.57
CA LYS A 854 -36.56 15.84 -6.65
C LYS A 854 -36.74 17.20 -7.33
N LEU A 855 -35.84 17.58 -8.24
CA LEU A 855 -35.92 18.83 -9.00
C LEU A 855 -36.86 18.76 -10.20
N ALA A 856 -37.38 17.58 -10.59
CA ALA A 856 -38.04 17.37 -11.87
C ALA A 856 -39.31 18.21 -12.09
N LEU A 857 -40.01 18.58 -11.01
CA LEU A 857 -41.22 19.41 -11.05
C LEU A 857 -40.92 20.90 -10.81
N GLU A 858 -39.90 21.21 -10.00
CA GLU A 858 -39.57 22.57 -9.57
C GLU A 858 -38.63 23.29 -10.54
N ASN A 859 -37.63 22.58 -11.07
CA ASN A 859 -36.63 23.08 -12.00
C ASN A 859 -36.21 21.98 -13.00
N PRO A 860 -36.97 21.79 -14.09
CA PRO A 860 -36.70 20.76 -15.09
C PRO A 860 -35.34 20.89 -15.78
N GLU A 861 -34.75 22.10 -15.87
CA GLU A 861 -33.43 22.31 -16.46
C GLU A 861 -32.29 21.86 -15.53
N ALA A 862 -32.38 22.17 -14.23
CA ALA A 862 -31.47 21.62 -13.24
C ALA A 862 -31.60 20.09 -13.14
N ALA A 863 -32.84 19.57 -13.16
CA ALA A 863 -33.10 18.12 -13.21
C ALA A 863 -32.42 17.47 -14.43
N ARG A 864 -32.57 18.06 -15.63
CA ARG A 864 -31.88 17.62 -16.86
C ARG A 864 -30.36 17.57 -16.68
N ALA A 865 -29.75 18.59 -16.10
CA ALA A 865 -28.32 18.62 -15.83
C ALA A 865 -27.88 17.50 -14.87
N HIS A 866 -28.65 17.26 -13.81
CA HIS A 866 -28.42 16.16 -12.86
C HIS A 866 -28.54 14.77 -13.50
N TYR A 867 -29.57 14.50 -14.32
CA TYR A 867 -29.69 13.24 -15.06
C TYR A 867 -28.54 13.05 -16.06
N GLN A 868 -28.09 14.12 -16.73
CA GLN A 868 -26.97 14.07 -17.66
C GLN A 868 -25.66 13.73 -16.94
N LYS A 869 -25.43 14.32 -15.76
CA LYS A 869 -24.23 14.04 -14.95
C LYS A 869 -24.27 12.64 -14.32
N ALA A 870 -25.44 12.19 -13.86
CA ALA A 870 -25.67 10.81 -13.42
C ALA A 870 -25.30 9.82 -14.53
N LEU A 871 -25.78 10.06 -15.76
CA LEU A 871 -25.48 9.22 -16.90
C LEU A 871 -23.99 9.19 -17.26
N GLU A 872 -23.32 10.35 -17.25
CA GLU A 872 -21.87 10.45 -17.49
C GLU A 872 -21.07 9.61 -16.49
N VAL A 873 -21.36 9.75 -15.19
CA VAL A 873 -20.66 9.01 -14.12
C VAL A 873 -20.93 7.50 -14.23
N LEU A 874 -22.17 7.11 -14.51
CA LEU A 874 -22.56 5.70 -14.61
C LEU A 874 -22.04 5.01 -15.89
N ASP A 875 -22.02 5.71 -17.04
CA ASP A 875 -21.34 5.21 -18.25
C ASP A 875 -19.82 5.05 -18.00
N ARG A 876 -19.21 5.91 -17.18
CA ARG A 876 -17.76 5.88 -16.85
C ARG A 876 -17.34 4.72 -15.94
N VAL A 877 -18.21 4.26 -15.02
CA VAL A 877 -17.88 3.16 -14.07
C VAL A 877 -18.01 1.76 -14.67
N MET A 878 -18.82 1.57 -15.72
CA MET A 878 -19.05 0.26 -16.38
C MET A 878 -17.81 -0.63 -16.54
N PRO A 879 -16.68 -0.19 -17.17
CA PRO A 879 -15.51 -1.04 -17.35
C PRO A 879 -14.71 -1.35 -16.07
N PHE A 880 -15.11 -0.79 -14.92
CA PHE A 880 -14.47 -0.98 -13.62
C PHE A 880 -15.28 -1.84 -12.65
N LEU A 881 -16.54 -2.17 -12.97
CA LEU A 881 -17.43 -3.02 -12.14
C LEU A 881 -16.79 -4.35 -11.73
N ARG A 882 -15.96 -4.95 -12.60
CA ARG A 882 -15.14 -6.15 -12.32
C ARG A 882 -14.16 -6.04 -11.13
N PHE A 883 -14.07 -4.89 -10.47
CA PHE A 883 -13.27 -4.66 -9.27
C PHE A 883 -14.12 -4.48 -8.00
N VAL A 884 -15.45 -4.49 -8.11
CA VAL A 884 -16.37 -4.72 -6.98
C VAL A 884 -16.17 -6.17 -6.48
N ALA A 885 -16.33 -6.40 -5.18
CA ALA A 885 -16.21 -7.74 -4.61
C ALA A 885 -17.28 -8.69 -5.18
N ALA A 886 -16.94 -9.98 -5.32
CA ALA A 886 -17.78 -10.95 -6.04
C ALA A 886 -19.20 -11.11 -5.45
N LYS A 887 -19.37 -10.90 -4.13
CA LYS A 887 -20.67 -10.92 -3.46
C LYS A 887 -21.57 -9.72 -3.82
N ASP A 888 -20.98 -8.55 -4.09
CA ASP A 888 -21.71 -7.30 -4.33
C ASP A 888 -21.80 -6.94 -5.83
N TYR A 889 -21.00 -7.61 -6.68
CA TYR A 889 -20.94 -7.42 -8.13
C TYR A 889 -22.32 -7.48 -8.84
N PRO A 890 -23.22 -8.44 -8.55
CA PRO A 890 -24.51 -8.49 -9.25
C PRO A 890 -25.40 -7.29 -8.95
N GLN A 891 -25.41 -6.81 -7.70
CA GLN A 891 -26.13 -5.60 -7.31
C GLN A 891 -25.51 -4.36 -7.96
N ALA A 892 -24.18 -4.27 -8.02
CA ALA A 892 -23.47 -3.18 -8.67
C ALA A 892 -23.78 -3.09 -10.18
N VAL A 893 -23.85 -4.22 -10.88
CA VAL A 893 -24.25 -4.28 -12.30
C VAL A 893 -25.72 -3.86 -12.47
N HIS A 894 -26.64 -4.41 -11.66
CA HIS A 894 -28.05 -4.01 -11.68
C HIS A 894 -28.24 -2.50 -11.43
N ASN A 895 -27.62 -1.95 -10.36
CA ASN A 895 -27.70 -0.54 -10.01
C ASN A 895 -27.27 0.34 -11.18
N VAL A 896 -26.11 0.04 -11.79
CA VAL A 896 -25.56 0.85 -12.88
C VAL A 896 -26.44 0.77 -14.13
N ASP A 897 -26.82 -0.43 -14.59
CA ASP A 897 -27.64 -0.54 -15.81
C ASP A 897 -29.07 -0.02 -15.64
N TYR A 898 -29.68 -0.20 -14.46
CA TYR A 898 -31.00 0.37 -14.14
C TYR A 898 -30.97 1.90 -14.16
N HIS A 899 -30.08 2.52 -13.37
CA HIS A 899 -30.03 3.99 -13.29
C HIS A 899 -29.50 4.64 -14.58
N ARG A 900 -28.72 3.94 -15.42
CA ARG A 900 -28.38 4.39 -16.79
C ARG A 900 -29.60 4.40 -17.70
N ALA A 901 -30.41 3.34 -17.69
CA ALA A 901 -31.64 3.28 -18.49
C ALA A 901 -32.68 4.31 -18.03
N LEU A 902 -32.78 4.53 -16.71
CA LEU A 902 -33.69 5.51 -16.11
C LEU A 902 -33.25 6.96 -16.34
N SER A 903 -31.95 7.26 -16.23
CA SER A 903 -31.39 8.58 -16.58
C SER A 903 -31.60 8.90 -18.06
N ARG A 904 -31.34 7.94 -18.96
CA ARG A 904 -31.65 8.08 -20.40
C ARG A 904 -33.14 8.33 -20.63
N HIS A 905 -34.01 7.60 -19.94
CA HIS A 905 -35.47 7.78 -20.04
C HIS A 905 -35.88 9.20 -19.63
N ARG A 906 -35.47 9.70 -18.46
CA ARG A 906 -35.80 11.04 -17.98
C ARG A 906 -35.23 12.14 -18.89
N LEU A 907 -34.00 12.00 -19.37
CA LEU A 907 -33.42 12.92 -20.35
C LEU A 907 -34.25 12.96 -21.64
N TRP A 908 -34.69 11.82 -22.16
CA TRP A 908 -35.62 11.80 -23.29
C TRP A 908 -36.97 12.46 -22.93
N THR A 909 -37.55 12.19 -21.77
CA THR A 909 -38.84 12.82 -21.35
C THR A 909 -38.76 14.35 -21.37
N VAL A 910 -37.64 14.93 -20.90
CA VAL A 910 -37.44 16.39 -20.83
C VAL A 910 -36.99 17.00 -22.17
N THR A 911 -36.21 16.30 -22.99
CA THR A 911 -35.64 16.85 -24.25
C THR A 911 -36.39 16.46 -25.52
N GLN A 912 -37.16 15.38 -25.48
CA GLN A 912 -37.80 14.72 -26.62
C GLN A 912 -36.85 14.30 -27.76
N ASP A 913 -35.53 14.20 -27.52
CA ASP A 913 -34.55 13.79 -28.55
C ASP A 913 -34.81 12.35 -29.05
N PRO A 914 -35.09 12.15 -30.37
CA PRO A 914 -35.26 10.82 -30.96
C PRO A 914 -34.06 9.88 -30.77
N LYS A 915 -32.84 10.39 -30.62
CA LYS A 915 -31.64 9.57 -30.33
C LYS A 915 -31.71 8.98 -28.93
N LEU A 916 -32.01 9.82 -27.92
CA LEU A 916 -32.19 9.37 -26.53
C LEU A 916 -33.37 8.40 -26.39
N LEU A 917 -34.42 8.54 -27.20
CA LEU A 917 -35.52 7.57 -27.27
C LEU A 917 -35.05 6.18 -27.74
N VAL A 918 -34.25 6.12 -28.81
CA VAL A 918 -33.65 4.85 -29.30
C VAL A 918 -32.71 4.25 -28.27
N GLU A 919 -31.89 5.05 -27.59
CA GLU A 919 -31.03 4.57 -26.52
C GLU A 919 -31.79 4.11 -25.27
N THR A 920 -32.90 4.77 -24.93
CA THR A 920 -33.78 4.38 -23.81
C THR A 920 -34.40 3.01 -24.07
N VAL A 921 -34.96 2.78 -25.25
CA VAL A 921 -35.51 1.46 -25.66
C VAL A 921 -34.43 0.38 -25.69
N ARG A 922 -33.18 0.73 -26.03
CA ARG A 922 -32.04 -0.21 -25.96
C ARG A 922 -31.64 -0.50 -24.51
N GLY A 923 -31.53 0.53 -23.67
CA GLY A 923 -31.11 0.42 -22.27
C GLY A 923 -32.05 -0.47 -21.46
N TRP A 924 -33.36 -0.22 -21.52
CA TRP A 924 -34.34 -1.04 -20.80
C TRP A 924 -34.38 -2.50 -21.28
N ARG A 925 -34.21 -2.75 -22.59
CA ARG A 925 -34.09 -4.12 -23.10
C ARG A 925 -32.84 -4.81 -22.57
N ASN A 926 -31.68 -4.17 -22.67
CA ASN A 926 -30.41 -4.71 -22.19
C ASN A 926 -30.47 -5.02 -20.68
N TYR A 927 -31.14 -4.15 -19.90
CA TYR A 927 -31.36 -4.37 -18.47
C TYR A 927 -32.22 -5.63 -18.21
N LEU A 928 -33.39 -5.75 -18.84
CA LEU A 928 -34.33 -6.88 -18.66
C LEU A 928 -33.81 -8.23 -19.20
N GLU A 929 -33.06 -8.20 -20.29
CA GLU A 929 -32.46 -9.39 -20.90
C GLU A 929 -31.16 -9.82 -20.21
N GLY A 930 -30.48 -8.90 -19.52
CA GLY A 930 -29.20 -9.11 -18.82
C GLY A 930 -29.27 -8.88 -17.31
N SER A 931 -28.88 -7.68 -16.86
CA SER A 931 -28.59 -7.36 -15.44
C SER A 931 -29.74 -7.58 -14.46
N ALA A 932 -30.99 -7.46 -14.89
CA ALA A 932 -32.16 -7.75 -14.06
C ALA A 932 -32.20 -9.21 -13.58
N ARG A 933 -31.53 -10.12 -14.30
CA ARG A 933 -31.51 -11.57 -14.02
C ARG A 933 -30.36 -11.99 -13.11
N THR A 934 -29.51 -11.06 -12.68
CA THR A 934 -28.34 -11.38 -11.84
C THR A 934 -28.55 -11.09 -10.35
N ILE A 935 -29.61 -10.37 -9.97
CA ILE A 935 -29.98 -10.13 -8.57
C ILE A 935 -30.90 -11.25 -8.03
N PRO A 936 -30.90 -11.53 -6.71
CA PRO A 936 -31.84 -12.47 -6.11
C PRO A 936 -33.30 -12.04 -6.30
N VAL A 937 -34.20 -12.99 -6.53
CA VAL A 937 -35.63 -12.69 -6.78
C VAL A 937 -36.37 -12.52 -5.45
N ASN A 938 -36.23 -11.34 -4.84
CA ASN A 938 -37.11 -10.84 -3.78
C ASN A 938 -38.20 -9.92 -4.38
N ASP A 939 -39.04 -9.30 -3.53
CA ASP A 939 -40.12 -8.44 -4.01
C ASP A 939 -39.62 -7.09 -4.58
N ASP A 940 -38.51 -6.55 -4.06
CA ASP A 940 -37.86 -5.35 -4.64
C ASP A 940 -37.41 -5.62 -6.09
N ALA A 941 -36.77 -6.77 -6.33
CA ALA A 941 -36.34 -7.19 -7.66
C ALA A 941 -37.52 -7.30 -8.64
N LYS A 942 -38.68 -7.81 -8.19
CA LYS A 942 -39.93 -7.83 -8.98
C LYS A 942 -40.39 -6.40 -9.30
N ALA A 943 -40.34 -5.47 -8.34
CA ALA A 943 -40.70 -4.07 -8.56
C ALA A 943 -39.78 -3.38 -9.57
N PHE A 944 -38.46 -3.58 -9.47
CA PHE A 944 -37.50 -3.05 -10.46
C PHE A 944 -37.72 -3.61 -11.87
N ILE A 945 -38.04 -4.91 -11.99
CA ILE A 945 -38.38 -5.56 -13.27
C ILE A 945 -39.68 -4.99 -13.84
N GLY A 946 -40.76 -4.95 -13.06
CA GLY A 946 -42.06 -4.43 -13.51
C GLY A 946 -42.00 -2.96 -13.95
N ASN A 947 -41.27 -2.13 -13.19
CA ASN A 947 -41.00 -0.73 -13.57
C ASN A 947 -40.23 -0.65 -14.90
N ALA A 948 -39.17 -1.45 -15.07
CA ALA A 948 -38.41 -1.50 -16.32
C ALA A 948 -39.24 -1.98 -17.52
N GLU A 949 -40.16 -2.93 -17.35
CA GLU A 949 -41.09 -3.37 -18.39
C GLU A 949 -42.08 -2.26 -18.79
N VAL A 950 -42.63 -1.53 -17.81
CA VAL A 950 -43.49 -0.37 -18.05
C VAL A 950 -42.73 0.72 -18.81
N PHE A 951 -41.52 1.06 -18.38
CA PHE A 951 -40.68 2.06 -19.06
C PHE A 951 -40.26 1.63 -20.47
N LEU A 952 -39.95 0.34 -20.70
CA LEU A 952 -39.68 -0.20 -22.03
C LEU A 952 -40.91 -0.10 -22.94
N LYS A 953 -42.10 -0.44 -22.42
CA LYS A 953 -43.38 -0.37 -23.14
C LYS A 953 -43.72 1.06 -23.56
N GLN A 954 -43.59 2.02 -22.64
CA GLN A 954 -43.79 3.45 -22.90
C GLN A 954 -42.85 3.97 -23.99
N ALA A 955 -41.55 3.77 -23.85
CA ALA A 955 -40.56 4.24 -24.82
C ALA A 955 -40.69 3.54 -26.19
N SER A 956 -41.02 2.24 -26.20
CA SER A 956 -41.22 1.49 -27.45
C SER A 956 -42.45 1.95 -28.23
N ALA A 957 -43.54 2.33 -27.54
CA ALA A 957 -44.73 2.87 -28.18
C ALA A 957 -44.43 4.21 -28.89
N GLN A 958 -43.72 5.12 -28.23
CA GLN A 958 -43.33 6.40 -28.81
C GLN A 958 -42.35 6.24 -29.99
N LEU A 959 -41.40 5.30 -29.90
CA LEU A 959 -40.49 4.98 -31.01
C LEU A 959 -41.22 4.36 -32.22
N GLY A 960 -42.33 3.64 -31.98
CA GLY A 960 -43.24 3.18 -33.02
C GLY A 960 -43.97 4.33 -33.71
N GLY A 961 -44.54 5.25 -32.93
CA GLY A 961 -45.23 6.45 -33.44
C GLY A 961 -44.35 7.33 -34.32
N ALA A 962 -43.13 7.65 -33.84
CA ALA A 962 -42.17 8.49 -34.58
C ALA A 962 -41.72 7.89 -35.94
N ARG A 963 -41.79 6.56 -36.09
CA ARG A 963 -41.52 5.88 -37.38
C ARG A 963 -42.72 5.88 -38.33
N GLY A 964 -43.93 6.16 -37.85
CA GLY A 964 -45.11 6.39 -38.67
C GLY A 964 -45.08 7.79 -39.31
N THR A 965 -44.76 8.82 -38.53
CA THR A 965 -44.74 10.22 -38.99
C THR A 965 -43.56 10.60 -39.89
N MET A 966 -42.48 9.79 -39.95
CA MET A 966 -41.43 9.91 -40.98
C MET A 966 -41.72 9.09 -42.26
N ARG A 967 -42.95 8.58 -42.42
CA ARG A 967 -43.40 7.81 -43.60
C ARG A 967 -44.69 8.37 -44.24
N GLN A 968 -45.08 9.57 -43.82
CA GLN A 968 -46.02 10.46 -44.51
C GLN A 968 -45.24 11.68 -45.02
#